data_AF-A0A1Y2IWR4-F1
#
_entry.id   AF-A0A1Y2IWR4-F1
#
_cell.length_a   1.000
_cell.length_b   1.000
_cell.length_c   1.000
_cell.angle_alpha   90.00
_cell.angle_beta   90.00
_cell.angle_gamma   90.00
#
_symmetry.space_group_name_H-M   'P 1'
#
loop_
_entity.id
_entity.type
_entity.pdbx_description
1 polymer ?
#
loop_
_entity_poly.entity_id
_entity_poly.type
_entity_poly.pdbx_seq_one_letter_code
_entity_poly.pdbx_strand_id
1 'polypeptide(L)'
;MTLSESKIGSLEGDDEDEETAAAAQTKAADAMDEDDEVDPLDAFMSGVKEEVKKVNLEDLKKIKSTGHLGVRLDEHGEDAEEDRPELDELDATELNPEDILALAAKKAKKKDIAAVDHSKIAYEPFRKEFYIPPPDIAEMTDEEADLLRLELDGIKIRGVDCPRPVTKWSHFGLPASCLEVIKNLGYKGPTPIQAQAIPAIMSGRDVIGVAKTGSGKTIAFLLPMFRHIKDQRPLEQMEGPIAVIMTPTRELAVQIHRECKPFLRVLGLRAVCAYGGSPIKDQIAEMKKGAEIIVCTPGRMIDLLTANSGRVTNLKRVTYLVLDEADRMFDMGFEPQVMKIVNNIRPDRQTVLFSATFPKQMDSLARKILRKPLEITVGGRSVVAPEIEQIVEVREEESKFNRLLEILGQTYNEDPECRTLIFVDRQEAADNLLRELMRKGYLCMSLHGGKDQVDRDSTIADFKSGVVPIVIATSVAARGLDVKQLKLVINYDAPNHMEDYVHRAGRTGRAGNKGTCVTFITPEQDRYSVDIYRALKASNAAVPKELEDLANGFLEKVKAGKAKAAGSGFGGKGLDRLDQERDAREKAERKAYGETEEEKTEAAAAATTETKAPQDDMTFGNIKVEVKRGPAPDSSKGLLGVAGAAAAARRLAQQKEEEKLQASLRAAQEAAERAGKDTPAHKQALSVVAKLNAQLRAHKLVAQSQLQHEELTTKRNAIDATEFHAIIPINDYPQKARWRVTNKETMVQLIDMTGASVTNKGIYYEPGKEPPPEGPPKLHLLIESNEEWRVEQAVREIKRLLVEASTAAMQAEMRNPTAPSGRYSVV
;
A
#
# COMPACT_ATOMS: atom_id res chain seq x y z
N MET A 1 -35.24 -69.46 -21.12
CA MET A 1 -35.27 -69.15 -22.56
C MET A 1 -34.67 -67.75 -22.70
N THR A 2 -33.50 -67.49 -23.30
CA THR A 2 -32.53 -68.29 -24.08
C THR A 2 -31.12 -67.68 -23.80
N LEU A 3 -30.10 -68.46 -23.41
CA LEU A 3 -28.89 -68.85 -24.21
C LEU A 3 -28.23 -67.65 -24.94
N SER A 4 -26.92 -67.35 -24.80
CA SER A 4 -25.67 -68.17 -24.72
C SER A 4 -24.71 -67.68 -23.60
N GLU A 5 -23.89 -68.48 -22.90
CA GLU A 5 -22.64 -69.19 -23.31
C GLU A 5 -21.58 -68.28 -23.98
N SER A 6 -20.26 -68.35 -23.71
CA SER A 6 -19.40 -68.99 -22.68
C SER A 6 -18.01 -68.29 -22.71
N LYS A 7 -16.91 -68.57 -21.95
CA LYS A 7 -16.49 -69.65 -21.02
C LYS A 7 -15.35 -69.11 -20.08
N ILE A 8 -14.64 -69.97 -19.35
CA ILE A 8 -13.49 -69.67 -18.45
C ILE A 8 -12.36 -70.71 -18.64
N GLY A 9 -11.10 -70.32 -18.38
CA GLY A 9 -9.99 -71.20 -17.94
C GLY A 9 -8.59 -70.68 -18.33
N SER A 10 -7.46 -70.94 -17.65
CA SER A 10 -7.08 -71.27 -16.24
C SER A 10 -5.73 -72.01 -16.23
N LEU A 11 -4.89 -71.88 -15.18
CA LEU A 11 -3.68 -72.69 -14.85
C LEU A 11 -2.44 -72.43 -15.73
N GLU A 12 -1.19 -72.74 -15.35
CA GLU A 12 -0.37 -72.73 -14.10
C GLU A 12 1.04 -73.29 -14.46
N GLY A 13 2.08 -73.09 -13.62
CA GLY A 13 3.43 -73.68 -13.73
C GLY A 13 4.47 -72.81 -14.47
N ASP A 14 5.60 -72.42 -13.87
CA ASP A 14 6.85 -73.18 -13.55
C ASP A 14 7.86 -73.08 -14.72
N ASP A 15 9.18 -72.88 -14.61
CA ASP A 15 10.11 -72.77 -13.46
C ASP A 15 11.44 -72.07 -13.86
N GLU A 16 12.25 -71.68 -12.85
CA GLU A 16 13.74 -71.65 -12.74
C GLU A 16 14.62 -71.10 -13.90
N ASP A 17 15.37 -70.00 -13.68
CA ASP A 17 16.85 -69.94 -13.47
C ASP A 17 17.66 -69.86 -14.81
N GLU A 18 18.94 -69.45 -14.93
CA GLU A 18 20.01 -69.16 -13.97
C GLU A 18 20.93 -68.01 -14.48
N GLU A 19 21.73 -67.53 -13.55
CA GLU A 19 22.70 -66.44 -13.44
C GLU A 19 23.99 -66.45 -14.32
N THR A 20 24.64 -65.27 -14.36
CA THR A 20 26.11 -64.99 -14.41
C THR A 20 26.94 -64.81 -15.70
N ALA A 21 27.88 -63.85 -15.55
CA ALA A 21 29.21 -63.72 -16.15
C ALA A 21 29.38 -63.38 -17.65
N ALA A 22 30.42 -62.69 -18.12
CA ALA A 22 31.31 -61.62 -17.64
C ALA A 22 32.47 -61.49 -18.66
N ALA A 23 32.85 -60.25 -19.00
CA ALA A 23 34.16 -59.82 -19.54
C ALA A 23 34.89 -60.63 -20.65
N ALA A 24 35.16 -59.98 -21.79
CA ALA A 24 36.51 -59.42 -22.08
C ALA A 24 36.60 -58.75 -23.47
N GLN A 25 37.52 -57.79 -23.61
CA GLN A 25 37.78 -57.03 -24.84
C GLN A 25 38.87 -57.69 -25.70
N THR A 26 38.79 -57.54 -27.03
CA THR A 26 40.00 -57.34 -27.86
C THR A 26 39.72 -56.43 -29.06
N LYS A 27 40.72 -55.64 -29.43
CA LYS A 27 40.65 -54.59 -30.47
C LYS A 27 40.90 -55.15 -31.87
N ALA A 28 40.30 -54.50 -32.86
CA ALA A 28 40.93 -54.24 -34.15
C ALA A 28 40.62 -52.79 -34.55
N ALA A 29 41.58 -52.11 -35.15
CA ALA A 29 41.43 -50.75 -35.66
C ALA A 29 42.17 -50.66 -36.99
N ASP A 30 41.54 -50.07 -38.00
CA ASP A 30 42.22 -49.13 -38.90
C ASP A 30 41.20 -48.18 -39.55
N ALA A 31 41.70 -47.05 -40.04
CA ALA A 31 40.91 -45.85 -40.29
C ALA A 31 40.31 -45.72 -41.70
N MET A 32 39.29 -44.87 -41.81
CA MET A 32 39.05 -43.98 -42.95
C MET A 32 38.36 -42.70 -42.45
N ASP A 33 38.95 -41.54 -42.74
CA ASP A 33 38.38 -40.22 -42.49
C ASP A 33 37.31 -39.88 -43.54
N GLU A 34 36.24 -39.21 -43.14
CA GLU A 34 35.45 -38.33 -44.00
C GLU A 34 34.85 -37.19 -43.13
N ASP A 35 34.82 -35.98 -43.66
CA ASP A 35 34.66 -34.73 -42.88
C ASP A 35 33.22 -34.47 -42.39
N ASP A 36 33.06 -34.22 -41.09
CA ASP A 36 31.89 -33.53 -40.53
C ASP A 36 32.23 -32.05 -40.28
N GLU A 37 31.58 -31.13 -41.01
CA GLU A 37 31.71 -29.69 -40.77
C GLU A 37 31.16 -29.31 -39.38
N VAL A 38 31.99 -28.63 -38.58
CA VAL A 38 31.59 -28.13 -37.24
C VAL A 38 30.51 -27.05 -37.39
N ASP A 39 29.37 -27.24 -36.71
CA ASP A 39 28.29 -26.25 -36.66
C ASP A 39 28.84 -24.86 -36.22
N PRO A 40 28.65 -23.80 -37.03
CA PRO A 40 29.06 -22.44 -36.68
C PRO A 40 28.55 -21.96 -35.32
N LEU A 41 27.42 -22.46 -34.84
CA LEU A 41 26.84 -22.10 -33.55
C LEU A 41 27.63 -22.70 -32.37
N ASP A 42 28.13 -23.93 -32.49
CA ASP A 42 28.93 -24.57 -31.43
C ASP A 42 30.37 -24.03 -31.40
N ALA A 43 30.94 -23.66 -32.56
CA ALA A 43 32.17 -22.89 -32.63
C ALA A 43 32.03 -21.51 -31.95
N PHE A 44 30.90 -20.83 -32.13
CA PHE A 44 30.60 -19.56 -31.46
C PHE A 44 30.40 -19.73 -29.94
N MET A 45 29.60 -20.72 -29.51
CA MET A 45 29.28 -20.96 -28.10
C MET A 45 30.49 -21.48 -27.28
N SER A 46 31.46 -22.13 -27.92
CA SER A 46 32.73 -22.49 -27.30
C SER A 46 33.68 -21.29 -27.17
N GLY A 47 33.77 -20.43 -28.19
CA GLY A 47 34.51 -19.16 -28.13
C GLY A 47 34.04 -18.24 -27.01
N VAL A 48 32.73 -18.03 -26.86
CA VAL A 48 32.15 -17.20 -25.78
C VAL A 48 32.46 -17.79 -24.39
N LYS A 49 32.49 -19.13 -24.24
CA LYS A 49 32.88 -19.78 -22.97
C LYS A 49 34.37 -19.63 -22.65
N GLU A 50 35.24 -19.54 -23.67
CA GLU A 50 36.67 -19.23 -23.49
C GLU A 50 36.90 -17.77 -23.09
N GLU A 51 36.24 -16.81 -23.75
CA GLU A 51 36.35 -15.39 -23.41
C GLU A 51 35.86 -15.11 -21.99
N VAL A 52 34.70 -15.65 -21.60
CA VAL A 52 34.18 -15.52 -20.23
C VAL A 52 35.13 -16.15 -19.20
N LYS A 53 35.87 -17.21 -19.54
CA LYS A 53 36.94 -17.75 -18.67
C LYS A 53 38.17 -16.85 -18.61
N LYS A 54 38.60 -16.26 -19.72
CA LYS A 54 39.75 -15.33 -19.77
C LYS A 54 39.48 -14.06 -18.97
N VAL A 55 38.31 -13.43 -19.16
CA VAL A 55 37.89 -12.25 -18.39
C VAL A 55 37.83 -12.54 -16.88
N ASN A 56 37.20 -13.64 -16.47
CA ASN A 56 37.17 -14.05 -15.06
C ASN A 56 38.59 -14.30 -14.47
N LEU A 57 39.52 -14.85 -15.25
CA LEU A 57 40.92 -15.06 -14.83
C LEU A 57 41.74 -13.77 -14.75
N GLU A 58 41.45 -12.78 -15.58
CA GLU A 58 42.08 -11.46 -15.52
C GLU A 58 41.57 -10.62 -14.34
N ASP A 59 40.27 -10.69 -14.05
CA ASP A 59 39.70 -10.03 -12.88
C ASP A 59 40.17 -10.69 -11.56
N LEU A 60 40.31 -12.02 -11.53
CA LEU A 60 40.97 -12.75 -10.43
C LEU A 60 42.46 -12.38 -10.25
N LYS A 61 43.15 -11.93 -11.31
CA LYS A 61 44.53 -11.41 -11.21
C LYS A 61 44.56 -9.97 -10.69
N LYS A 62 43.65 -9.10 -11.13
CA LYS A 62 43.53 -7.71 -10.62
C LYS A 62 43.22 -7.66 -9.12
N ILE A 63 42.36 -8.57 -8.63
CA ILE A 63 42.03 -8.67 -7.20
C ILE A 63 43.24 -9.10 -6.35
N LYS A 64 44.23 -9.80 -6.93
CA LYS A 64 45.46 -10.21 -6.22
C LYS A 64 46.58 -9.16 -6.22
N SER A 65 46.50 -8.11 -7.04
CA SER A 65 47.57 -7.10 -7.16
C SER A 65 47.50 -5.93 -6.16
N THR A 66 46.46 -5.83 -5.33
CA THR A 66 46.23 -4.69 -4.41
C THR A 66 46.26 -5.08 -2.93
N GLY A 67 47.03 -6.11 -2.54
CA GLY A 67 47.15 -6.53 -1.14
C GLY A 67 48.55 -7.00 -0.76
N HIS A 68 49.37 -6.11 -0.18
CA HIS A 68 50.56 -6.52 0.59
C HIS A 68 50.98 -5.52 1.67
N LEU A 69 50.66 -5.86 2.92
CA LEU A 69 51.51 -5.73 4.12
C LEU A 69 50.87 -6.66 5.15
N GLY A 70 51.66 -7.49 5.86
CA GLY A 70 51.09 -8.72 6.41
C GLY A 70 51.71 -9.30 7.67
N VAL A 71 51.12 -10.43 8.04
CA VAL A 71 51.64 -11.52 8.88
C VAL A 71 51.90 -11.20 10.37
N ARG A 72 51.03 -11.72 11.24
CA ARG A 72 51.39 -12.83 12.14
C ARG A 72 50.14 -13.59 12.64
N LEU A 73 50.30 -14.89 12.86
CA LEU A 73 49.35 -15.73 13.62
C LEU A 73 49.65 -15.57 15.12
N ASP A 74 48.65 -15.83 15.98
CA ASP A 74 48.70 -16.88 17.01
C ASP A 74 47.29 -17.10 17.61
N GLU A 75 47.10 -18.18 18.38
CA GLU A 75 45.80 -18.72 18.82
C GLU A 75 45.28 -18.18 20.17
N HIS A 76 43.99 -18.46 20.42
CA HIS A 76 43.25 -18.45 21.71
C HIS A 76 42.84 -17.12 22.37
N GLY A 77 41.55 -17.06 22.74
CA GLY A 77 41.08 -16.36 23.94
C GLY A 77 40.07 -15.23 23.72
N GLU A 78 38.80 -15.54 24.02
CA GLU A 78 37.71 -14.70 24.59
C GLU A 78 37.53 -13.19 24.26
N ASP A 79 36.24 -12.82 24.19
CA ASP A 79 35.63 -11.48 24.26
C ASP A 79 35.74 -10.46 23.10
N ALA A 80 34.56 -9.92 22.78
CA ALA A 80 34.23 -8.58 22.28
C ALA A 80 35.09 -7.90 21.18
N GLU A 81 34.62 -7.99 19.92
CA GLU A 81 34.62 -6.88 18.95
C GLU A 81 33.25 -6.88 18.25
N GLU A 82 32.35 -5.95 18.60
CA GLU A 82 32.23 -4.57 18.11
C GLU A 82 31.36 -4.46 16.85
N ASP A 83 30.35 -3.57 16.95
CA ASP A 83 29.52 -3.14 15.83
C ASP A 83 30.42 -2.54 14.75
N ARG A 84 30.63 -3.28 13.65
CA ARG A 84 31.00 -2.62 12.39
C ARG A 84 29.83 -1.73 11.99
N PRO A 85 29.99 -0.40 11.88
CA PRO A 85 29.02 0.40 11.17
C PRO A 85 28.89 -0.19 9.76
N GLU A 86 27.65 -0.31 9.25
CA GLU A 86 27.49 -0.42 7.81
C GLU A 86 28.20 0.80 7.20
N LEU A 87 29.23 0.56 6.39
CA LEU A 87 29.93 1.64 5.67
C LEU A 87 28.88 2.45 4.92
N ASP A 88 28.84 3.74 5.20
CA ASP A 88 27.82 4.65 4.67
C ASP A 88 27.98 4.69 3.14
N GLU A 89 27.10 3.99 2.40
CA GLU A 89 27.06 3.95 0.90
C GLU A 89 26.70 5.33 0.29
N LEU A 90 26.89 6.42 1.04
CA LEU A 90 26.68 7.81 0.66
C LEU A 90 27.98 8.58 0.39
N ASP A 91 29.16 7.98 0.64
CA ASP A 91 30.47 8.63 0.46
C ASP A 91 31.01 8.58 -0.99
N ALA A 92 30.15 8.31 -1.96
CA ALA A 92 30.40 8.54 -3.38
C ALA A 92 29.94 9.96 -3.76
N THR A 93 30.88 10.91 -3.79
CA THR A 93 30.64 12.29 -4.21
C THR A 93 30.40 12.44 -5.71
N GLU A 94 29.33 11.83 -6.26
CA GLU A 94 28.80 12.09 -7.62
C GLU A 94 27.52 11.26 -7.87
N LEU A 95 26.34 11.86 -7.68
CA LEU A 95 25.03 11.27 -8.06
C LEU A 95 24.09 12.36 -8.57
N ASN A 96 23.56 12.19 -9.79
CA ASN A 96 22.61 13.11 -10.41
C ASN A 96 21.16 12.87 -9.93
N PRO A 97 20.20 13.77 -10.23
CA PRO A 97 18.79 13.56 -9.91
C PRO A 97 18.22 12.28 -10.53
N GLU A 98 18.68 11.90 -11.72
CA GLU A 98 18.30 10.65 -12.38
C GLU A 98 18.87 9.42 -11.66
N ASP A 99 20.10 9.48 -11.14
CA ASP A 99 20.68 8.40 -10.34
C ASP A 99 19.93 8.22 -9.02
N ILE A 100 19.48 9.32 -8.40
CA ILE A 100 18.61 9.29 -7.21
C ILE A 100 17.25 8.65 -7.53
N LEU A 101 16.68 8.96 -8.69
CA LEU A 101 15.42 8.37 -9.16
C LEU A 101 15.59 6.87 -9.50
N ALA A 102 16.73 6.51 -10.11
CA ALA A 102 17.10 5.14 -10.44
C ALA A 102 17.42 4.32 -9.18
N LEU A 103 18.09 4.89 -8.18
CA LEU A 103 18.29 4.31 -6.85
C LEU A 103 16.95 4.13 -6.14
N ALA A 104 16.03 5.10 -6.23
CA ALA A 104 14.68 4.96 -5.69
C ALA A 104 13.90 3.82 -6.37
N ALA A 105 13.97 3.71 -7.70
CA ALA A 105 13.36 2.62 -8.47
C ALA A 105 14.03 1.26 -8.19
N LYS A 106 15.35 1.21 -8.01
CA LYS A 106 16.12 0.02 -7.63
C LYS A 106 15.78 -0.44 -6.21
N LYS A 107 15.59 0.51 -5.27
CA LYS A 107 15.16 0.27 -3.88
C LYS A 107 13.67 -0.15 -3.81
N ALA A 108 12.83 0.33 -4.73
CA ALA A 108 11.46 -0.16 -4.92
C ALA A 108 11.43 -1.59 -5.49
N LYS A 109 12.24 -1.89 -6.51
CA LYS A 109 12.43 -3.27 -7.02
C LYS A 109 12.99 -4.22 -5.94
N LYS A 110 13.88 -3.74 -5.06
CA LYS A 110 14.41 -4.50 -3.90
C LYS A 110 13.35 -4.81 -2.82
N LYS A 111 12.14 -4.23 -2.91
CA LYS A 111 10.97 -4.54 -2.08
C LYS A 111 9.96 -5.48 -2.74
N ASP A 112 10.23 -6.01 -3.94
CA ASP A 112 9.39 -7.07 -4.49
C ASP A 112 9.84 -8.45 -3.98
N ILE A 113 8.89 -9.36 -3.78
CA ILE A 113 9.23 -10.73 -3.34
C ILE A 113 9.82 -11.46 -4.54
N ALA A 114 11.02 -12.01 -4.39
CA ALA A 114 11.65 -12.82 -5.42
C ALA A 114 10.74 -14.01 -5.77
N ALA A 115 10.39 -14.15 -7.05
CA ALA A 115 9.51 -15.23 -7.51
C ALA A 115 10.15 -16.60 -7.22
N VAL A 116 9.41 -17.49 -6.56
CA VAL A 116 9.86 -18.84 -6.22
C VAL A 116 9.50 -19.81 -7.34
N ASP A 117 10.52 -20.40 -7.96
CA ASP A 117 10.32 -21.52 -8.87
C ASP A 117 10.08 -22.81 -8.07
N HIS A 118 8.80 -23.12 -7.86
CA HIS A 118 8.37 -24.32 -7.13
C HIS A 118 8.78 -25.63 -7.81
N SER A 119 9.10 -25.65 -9.11
CA SER A 119 9.55 -26.87 -9.81
C SER A 119 10.96 -27.31 -9.38
N LYS A 120 11.77 -26.37 -8.89
CA LYS A 120 13.16 -26.60 -8.46
C LYS A 120 13.30 -26.91 -6.97
N ILE A 121 12.21 -26.95 -6.22
CA ILE A 121 12.22 -27.18 -4.77
C ILE A 121 11.64 -28.56 -4.45
N ALA A 122 12.48 -29.45 -3.94
CA ALA A 122 12.03 -30.69 -3.31
C ALA A 122 11.34 -30.34 -1.99
N TYR A 123 10.02 -30.50 -1.94
CA TYR A 123 9.21 -30.24 -0.76
C TYR A 123 9.01 -31.52 0.07
N GLU A 124 9.18 -31.41 1.39
CA GLU A 124 8.86 -32.50 2.32
C GLU A 124 7.38 -32.89 2.22
N PRO A 125 7.04 -34.19 2.19
CA PRO A 125 5.66 -34.65 2.24
C PRO A 125 5.05 -34.30 3.61
N PHE A 126 3.74 -34.05 3.62
CA PHE A 126 2.99 -33.82 4.85
C PHE A 126 1.60 -34.45 4.74
N ARG A 127 1.07 -34.89 5.87
CA ARG A 127 -0.29 -35.38 5.97
C ARG A 127 -1.26 -34.20 5.98
N LYS A 128 -2.46 -34.40 5.41
CA LYS A 128 -3.59 -33.45 5.48
C LYS A 128 -4.84 -34.07 6.10
N GLU A 129 -5.00 -35.38 5.97
CA GLU A 129 -6.20 -36.11 6.35
C GLU A 129 -6.02 -36.73 7.74
N PHE A 130 -6.55 -36.04 8.74
CA PHE A 130 -6.47 -36.40 10.15
C PHE A 130 -7.82 -36.75 10.77
N TYR A 131 -8.93 -36.51 10.06
CA TYR A 131 -10.28 -36.82 10.52
C TYR A 131 -10.53 -38.33 10.43
N ILE A 132 -10.99 -38.90 11.54
CA ILE A 132 -11.49 -40.27 11.61
C ILE A 132 -12.89 -40.15 12.19
N PRO A 133 -13.97 -40.42 11.43
CA PRO A 133 -15.32 -40.29 11.94
C PRO A 133 -15.55 -41.29 13.08
N PRO A 134 -16.09 -40.85 14.23
CA PRO A 134 -16.60 -41.77 15.25
C PRO A 134 -17.69 -42.71 14.68
N PRO A 135 -17.92 -43.90 15.25
CA PRO A 135 -18.91 -44.85 14.73
C PRO A 135 -20.31 -44.25 14.56
N ASP A 136 -20.80 -43.46 15.52
CA ASP A 136 -22.11 -42.79 15.46
C ASP A 136 -22.22 -41.72 14.37
N ILE A 137 -21.07 -41.25 13.85
CA ILE A 137 -21.00 -40.33 12.70
C ILE A 137 -20.75 -41.09 11.38
N ALA A 138 -20.06 -42.23 11.42
CA ALA A 138 -19.79 -43.06 10.26
C ALA A 138 -21.02 -43.86 9.80
N GLU A 139 -21.84 -44.32 10.74
CA GLU A 139 -23.08 -45.07 10.49
C GLU A 139 -24.26 -44.17 10.07
N MET A 140 -24.14 -42.85 10.23
CA MET A 140 -25.15 -41.87 9.85
C MET A 140 -25.47 -41.94 8.35
N THR A 141 -26.74 -42.08 8.02
CA THR A 141 -27.25 -42.12 6.63
C THR A 141 -27.19 -40.74 5.96
N ASP A 142 -27.41 -40.71 4.63
CA ASP A 142 -27.47 -39.44 3.90
C ASP A 142 -28.67 -38.59 4.32
N GLU A 143 -29.83 -39.21 4.55
CA GLU A 143 -31.05 -38.55 5.00
C GLU A 143 -30.88 -37.92 6.39
N GLU A 144 -30.31 -38.66 7.35
CA GLU A 144 -30.01 -38.12 8.70
C GLU A 144 -29.00 -36.98 8.66
N ALA A 145 -27.99 -37.06 7.79
CA ALA A 145 -27.00 -36.01 7.62
C ALA A 145 -27.60 -34.72 7.06
N ASP A 146 -28.54 -34.84 6.11
CA ASP A 146 -29.22 -33.70 5.50
C ASP A 146 -30.29 -33.10 6.42
N LEU A 147 -30.97 -33.92 7.23
CA LEU A 147 -31.81 -33.44 8.33
C LEU A 147 -30.98 -32.66 9.37
N LEU A 148 -29.84 -33.19 9.80
CA LEU A 148 -28.95 -32.50 10.74
C LEU A 148 -28.36 -31.20 10.14
N ARG A 149 -28.07 -31.16 8.84
CA ARG A 149 -27.70 -29.93 8.13
C ARG A 149 -28.83 -28.91 8.11
N LEU A 150 -30.08 -29.36 7.97
CA LEU A 150 -31.26 -28.49 8.02
C LEU A 150 -31.44 -27.87 9.42
N GLU A 151 -31.30 -28.67 10.47
CA GLU A 151 -31.37 -28.23 11.87
C GLU A 151 -30.24 -27.23 12.23
N LEU A 152 -29.04 -27.41 11.70
CA LEU A 152 -27.88 -26.56 11.94
C LEU A 152 -27.89 -25.29 11.05
N ASP A 153 -28.89 -24.42 11.22
CA ASP A 153 -29.05 -23.16 10.45
C ASP A 153 -29.08 -23.36 8.92
N GLY A 154 -29.59 -24.50 8.44
CA GLY A 154 -29.75 -24.79 7.01
C GLY A 154 -28.43 -24.82 6.23
N ILE A 155 -27.48 -25.64 6.67
CA ILE A 155 -26.18 -25.82 6.01
C ILE A 155 -26.37 -26.30 4.57
N LYS A 156 -25.79 -25.56 3.62
CA LYS A 156 -25.75 -25.91 2.19
C LYS A 156 -24.31 -26.22 1.79
N ILE A 157 -24.13 -27.34 1.10
CA ILE A 157 -22.82 -27.81 0.62
C ILE A 157 -22.80 -27.76 -0.91
N ARG A 158 -21.68 -27.32 -1.47
CA ARG A 158 -21.37 -27.45 -2.90
C ARG A 158 -19.96 -28.03 -3.04
N GLY A 159 -19.87 -29.16 -3.73
CA GLY A 159 -18.66 -29.98 -3.87
C GLY A 159 -19.00 -31.46 -3.65
N VAL A 160 -18.02 -32.34 -3.89
CA VAL A 160 -18.12 -33.79 -3.68
C VAL A 160 -17.41 -34.21 -2.40
N ASP A 161 -17.78 -35.36 -1.84
CA ASP A 161 -17.12 -36.02 -0.71
C ASP A 161 -16.99 -35.12 0.52
N CYS A 162 -18.11 -34.53 0.95
CA CYS A 162 -18.17 -33.72 2.18
C CYS A 162 -18.47 -34.64 3.38
N PRO A 163 -17.65 -34.62 4.45
CA PRO A 163 -17.92 -35.44 5.63
C PRO A 163 -19.24 -35.07 6.31
N ARG A 164 -19.77 -35.98 7.11
CA ARG A 164 -20.95 -35.77 7.96
C ARG A 164 -20.73 -34.60 8.94
N PRO A 165 -21.75 -33.77 9.23
CA PRO A 165 -21.65 -32.72 10.24
C PRO A 165 -21.55 -33.31 11.66
N VAL A 166 -20.95 -32.56 12.58
CA VAL A 166 -20.57 -33.05 13.91
C VAL A 166 -21.00 -32.09 15.03
N THR A 167 -21.73 -32.61 16.03
CA THR A 167 -22.34 -31.81 17.10
C THR A 167 -21.64 -31.85 18.46
N LYS A 168 -20.55 -32.63 18.63
CA LYS A 168 -19.81 -32.75 19.89
C LYS A 168 -18.32 -32.50 19.70
N TRP A 169 -17.67 -31.76 20.61
CA TRP A 169 -16.23 -31.45 20.52
C TRP A 169 -15.33 -32.69 20.51
N SER A 170 -15.74 -33.77 21.19
CA SER A 170 -15.01 -35.05 21.24
C SER A 170 -14.89 -35.74 19.88
N HIS A 171 -15.85 -35.53 18.99
CA HIS A 171 -15.90 -36.18 17.67
C HIS A 171 -14.86 -35.63 16.68
N PHE A 172 -14.25 -34.47 16.96
CA PHE A 172 -13.21 -33.90 16.10
C PHE A 172 -11.81 -34.53 16.29
N GLY A 173 -11.64 -35.50 17.19
CA GLY A 173 -10.33 -36.15 17.41
C GLY A 173 -9.25 -35.19 17.94
N LEU A 174 -9.63 -34.19 18.72
CA LEU A 174 -8.71 -33.19 19.28
C LEU A 174 -7.93 -33.74 20.50
N PRO A 175 -6.69 -33.27 20.75
CA PRO A 175 -5.97 -33.60 21.97
C PRO A 175 -6.76 -33.20 23.23
N ALA A 176 -6.65 -33.98 24.31
CA ALA A 176 -7.35 -33.73 25.56
C ALA A 176 -7.09 -32.31 26.13
N SER A 177 -5.87 -31.80 25.98
CA SER A 177 -5.50 -30.43 26.37
C SER A 177 -6.27 -29.35 25.59
N CYS A 178 -6.58 -29.58 24.30
CA CYS A 178 -7.43 -28.67 23.53
C CYS A 178 -8.89 -28.73 24.00
N LEU A 179 -9.40 -29.92 24.35
CA LEU A 179 -10.75 -30.08 24.90
C LEU A 179 -10.91 -29.38 26.25
N GLU A 180 -9.88 -29.42 27.10
CA GLU A 180 -9.85 -28.68 28.37
C GLU A 180 -9.83 -27.17 28.16
N VAL A 181 -9.07 -26.65 27.18
CA VAL A 181 -9.13 -25.23 26.79
C VAL A 181 -10.53 -24.84 26.31
N ILE A 182 -11.16 -25.65 25.45
CA ILE A 182 -12.54 -25.42 24.97
C ILE A 182 -13.54 -25.37 26.13
N LYS A 183 -13.41 -26.28 27.10
CA LYS A 183 -14.22 -26.30 28.34
C LYS A 183 -14.00 -25.04 29.18
N ASN A 184 -12.76 -24.62 29.37
CA ASN A 184 -12.39 -23.42 30.14
C ASN A 184 -12.82 -22.11 29.45
N LEU A 185 -12.96 -22.11 28.13
CA LEU A 185 -13.56 -21.01 27.35
C LEU A 185 -15.10 -21.00 27.40
N GLY A 186 -15.74 -22.01 28.00
CA GLY A 186 -17.20 -22.10 28.17
C GLY A 186 -17.96 -22.55 26.92
N TYR A 187 -17.28 -23.12 25.92
CA TYR A 187 -17.90 -23.51 24.65
C TYR A 187 -18.68 -24.83 24.79
N LYS A 188 -20.00 -24.72 25.01
CA LYS A 188 -20.89 -25.89 25.25
C LYS A 188 -20.91 -26.91 24.11
N GLY A 189 -20.83 -26.46 22.86
CA GLY A 189 -20.81 -27.29 21.66
C GLY A 189 -20.35 -26.48 20.44
N PRO A 190 -20.01 -27.14 19.32
CA PRO A 190 -19.66 -26.47 18.08
C PRO A 190 -20.86 -25.71 17.48
N THR A 191 -20.59 -24.56 16.88
CA THR A 191 -21.58 -23.83 16.06
C THR A 191 -21.83 -24.55 14.73
N PRO A 192 -22.93 -24.28 14.00
CA PRO A 192 -23.20 -24.91 12.70
C PRO A 192 -22.04 -24.86 11.69
N ILE A 193 -21.33 -23.73 11.57
CA ILE A 193 -20.17 -23.63 10.67
C ILE A 193 -18.99 -24.46 11.17
N GLN A 194 -18.77 -24.56 12.50
CA GLN A 194 -17.74 -25.43 13.07
C GLN A 194 -18.08 -26.91 12.87
N ALA A 195 -19.35 -27.27 13.07
CA ALA A 195 -19.87 -28.63 12.94
C ALA A 195 -19.61 -29.25 11.56
N GLN A 196 -19.70 -28.46 10.48
CA GLN A 196 -19.44 -28.95 9.12
C GLN A 196 -18.04 -28.61 8.59
N ALA A 197 -17.45 -27.47 8.93
CA ALA A 197 -16.15 -27.06 8.39
C ALA A 197 -14.95 -27.73 9.08
N ILE A 198 -14.98 -27.94 10.41
CA ILE A 198 -13.88 -28.62 11.11
C ILE A 198 -13.59 -30.02 10.54
N PRO A 199 -14.58 -30.94 10.37
CA PRO A 199 -14.30 -32.25 9.80
C PRO A 199 -13.89 -32.14 8.33
N ALA A 200 -14.47 -31.23 7.54
CA ALA A 200 -14.08 -31.01 6.15
C ALA A 200 -12.60 -30.58 6.00
N ILE A 201 -12.14 -29.64 6.83
CA ILE A 201 -10.74 -29.21 6.86
C ILE A 201 -9.85 -30.34 7.40
N MET A 202 -10.26 -31.07 8.44
CA MET A 202 -9.49 -32.20 8.96
C MET A 202 -9.46 -33.41 8.00
N SER A 203 -10.36 -33.51 7.02
CA SER A 203 -10.26 -34.44 5.87
C SER A 203 -9.30 -33.94 4.78
N GLY A 204 -8.46 -32.94 5.07
CA GLY A 204 -7.44 -32.44 4.15
C GLY A 204 -7.97 -31.66 2.94
N ARG A 205 -9.26 -31.34 2.91
CA ARG A 205 -9.91 -30.61 1.82
C ARG A 205 -9.65 -29.12 1.92
N ASP A 206 -9.51 -28.48 0.77
CA ASP A 206 -9.66 -27.03 0.68
C ASP A 206 -11.13 -26.65 0.94
N VAL A 207 -11.38 -25.55 1.65
CA VAL A 207 -12.72 -25.19 2.13
C VAL A 207 -13.01 -23.71 1.90
N ILE A 208 -14.25 -23.40 1.50
CA ILE A 208 -14.83 -22.06 1.47
C ILE A 208 -15.97 -22.04 2.49
N GLY A 209 -15.75 -21.43 3.66
CA GLY A 209 -16.75 -21.29 4.72
C GLY A 209 -17.45 -19.93 4.68
N VAL A 210 -18.75 -19.93 4.36
CA VAL A 210 -19.61 -18.75 4.31
C VAL A 210 -20.62 -18.82 5.45
N ALA A 211 -20.51 -17.92 6.42
CA ALA A 211 -21.41 -17.90 7.58
C ALA A 211 -21.52 -16.51 8.20
N LYS A 212 -22.63 -16.20 8.89
CA LYS A 212 -22.87 -14.90 9.55
C LYS A 212 -21.72 -14.45 10.46
N THR A 213 -21.59 -13.14 10.73
CA THR A 213 -20.64 -12.63 11.73
C THR A 213 -20.96 -13.23 13.11
N GLY A 214 -19.94 -13.44 13.95
CA GLY A 214 -20.12 -14.05 15.28
C GLY A 214 -20.41 -15.56 15.31
N SER A 215 -20.55 -16.23 14.15
CA SER A 215 -20.78 -17.68 14.05
C SER A 215 -19.60 -18.58 14.46
N GLY A 216 -18.48 -18.03 14.94
CA GLY A 216 -17.33 -18.82 15.41
C GLY A 216 -16.39 -19.33 14.30
N LYS A 217 -16.37 -18.68 13.12
CA LYS A 217 -15.47 -18.99 12.00
C LYS A 217 -14.00 -19.14 12.41
N THR A 218 -13.48 -18.28 13.29
CA THR A 218 -12.07 -18.31 13.73
C THR A 218 -11.67 -19.66 14.30
N ILE A 219 -12.42 -20.17 15.28
CA ILE A 219 -12.18 -21.48 15.90
C ILE A 219 -12.32 -22.62 14.89
N ALA A 220 -13.17 -22.47 13.86
CA ALA A 220 -13.36 -23.47 12.81
C ALA A 220 -12.09 -23.68 11.95
N PHE A 221 -11.29 -22.64 11.70
CA PHE A 221 -9.99 -22.79 11.02
C PHE A 221 -8.79 -22.98 11.97
N LEU A 222 -8.86 -22.51 13.22
CA LEU A 222 -7.76 -22.67 14.18
C LEU A 222 -7.61 -24.10 14.70
N LEU A 223 -8.72 -24.80 15.02
CA LEU A 223 -8.64 -26.15 15.61
C LEU A 223 -8.03 -27.20 14.66
N PRO A 224 -8.38 -27.27 13.36
CA PRO A 224 -7.67 -28.12 12.41
C PRO A 224 -6.20 -27.72 12.25
N MET A 225 -5.90 -26.41 12.16
CA MET A 225 -4.55 -25.89 12.01
C MET A 225 -3.60 -26.36 13.12
N PHE A 226 -4.05 -26.38 14.37
CA PHE A 226 -3.22 -26.86 15.48
C PHE A 226 -2.85 -28.34 15.37
N ARG A 227 -3.80 -29.19 14.93
CA ARG A 227 -3.57 -30.62 14.66
C ARG A 227 -2.63 -30.80 13.47
N HIS A 228 -2.85 -30.03 12.41
CA HIS A 228 -2.03 -29.98 11.19
C HIS A 228 -0.56 -29.62 11.45
N ILE A 229 -0.31 -28.64 12.34
CA ILE A 229 1.04 -28.26 12.74
C ILE A 229 1.70 -29.36 13.58
N LYS A 230 0.95 -30.02 14.48
CA LYS A 230 1.51 -31.02 15.40
C LYS A 230 1.83 -32.38 14.78
N ASP A 231 1.32 -32.68 13.60
CA ASP A 231 1.70 -33.87 12.82
C ASP A 231 3.02 -33.66 12.04
N GLN A 232 3.51 -32.43 11.94
CA GLN A 232 4.77 -32.10 11.26
C GLN A 232 5.94 -32.02 12.24
N ARG A 233 7.18 -32.22 11.74
CA ARG A 233 8.40 -31.98 12.53
C ARG A 233 8.44 -30.53 13.04
N PRO A 234 9.03 -30.27 14.23
CA PRO A 234 9.28 -28.91 14.72
C PRO A 234 10.00 -28.02 13.69
N LEU A 235 9.99 -26.70 13.93
CA LEU A 235 10.77 -25.76 13.13
C LEU A 235 12.25 -25.83 13.50
N GLU A 236 13.10 -25.83 12.47
CA GLU A 236 14.53 -25.59 12.60
C GLU A 236 14.86 -24.09 12.47
N GLN A 237 16.09 -23.73 12.81
CA GLN A 237 16.56 -22.35 12.73
C GLN A 237 16.49 -21.84 11.28
N MET A 238 16.02 -20.59 11.09
CA MET A 238 15.77 -19.95 9.79
C MET A 238 14.59 -20.52 8.96
N GLU A 239 13.83 -21.49 9.46
CA GLU A 239 12.63 -21.96 8.78
C GLU A 239 11.46 -20.96 8.90
N GLY A 240 10.63 -20.92 7.85
CA GLY A 240 9.39 -20.14 7.83
C GLY A 240 8.25 -20.81 8.60
N PRO A 241 7.11 -20.13 8.79
CA PRO A 241 5.94 -20.70 9.45
C PRO A 241 5.36 -21.90 8.70
N ILE A 242 4.61 -22.71 9.43
CA ILE A 242 3.83 -23.85 8.90
C ILE A 242 2.43 -23.38 8.49
N ALA A 243 1.88 -22.40 9.21
CA ALA A 243 0.56 -21.82 8.93
C ALA A 243 0.60 -20.30 8.77
N VAL A 244 -0.11 -19.81 7.75
CA VAL A 244 -0.29 -18.37 7.47
C VAL A 244 -1.78 -18.05 7.53
N ILE A 245 -2.16 -17.08 8.35
CA ILE A 245 -3.52 -16.53 8.40
C ILE A 245 -3.48 -15.08 7.91
N MET A 246 -4.00 -14.82 6.71
CA MET A 246 -4.14 -13.47 6.17
C MET A 246 -5.52 -12.87 6.45
N THR A 247 -5.52 -11.59 6.79
CA THR A 247 -6.72 -10.83 7.18
C THR A 247 -6.62 -9.35 6.75
N PRO A 248 -7.73 -8.67 6.40
CA PRO A 248 -7.69 -7.31 5.85
C PRO A 248 -7.27 -6.22 6.85
N THR A 249 -7.47 -6.40 8.16
CA THR A 249 -7.23 -5.34 9.15
C THR A 249 -6.26 -5.74 10.25
N ARG A 250 -5.59 -4.73 10.81
CA ARG A 250 -4.62 -4.87 11.90
C ARG A 250 -5.31 -5.37 13.17
N GLU A 251 -6.52 -4.86 13.39
CA GLU A 251 -7.35 -5.14 14.56
C GLU A 251 -7.86 -6.59 14.55
N LEU A 252 -8.27 -7.10 13.38
CA LEU A 252 -8.65 -8.51 13.21
C LEU A 252 -7.45 -9.45 13.37
N ALA A 253 -6.27 -9.07 12.87
CA ALA A 253 -5.04 -9.85 13.09
C ALA A 253 -4.72 -10.00 14.59
N VAL A 254 -4.79 -8.90 15.35
CA VAL A 254 -4.58 -8.90 16.80
C VAL A 254 -5.65 -9.72 17.54
N GLN A 255 -6.90 -9.72 17.07
CA GLN A 255 -7.95 -10.57 17.61
C GLN A 255 -7.66 -12.06 17.36
N ILE A 256 -7.41 -12.46 16.13
CA ILE A 256 -7.15 -13.88 15.78
C ILE A 256 -5.91 -14.38 16.56
N HIS A 257 -4.83 -13.58 16.64
CA HIS A 257 -3.66 -13.92 17.44
C HIS A 257 -3.98 -14.12 18.92
N ARG A 258 -4.88 -13.30 19.49
CA ARG A 258 -5.36 -13.43 20.87
C ARG A 258 -6.18 -14.71 21.06
N GLU A 259 -7.02 -15.08 20.09
CA GLU A 259 -7.81 -16.33 20.11
C GLU A 259 -6.92 -17.59 19.99
N CYS A 260 -5.75 -17.49 19.35
CA CYS A 260 -4.77 -18.59 19.37
C CYS A 260 -4.17 -18.85 20.77
N LYS A 261 -3.88 -17.79 21.55
CA LYS A 261 -3.05 -17.88 22.78
C LYS A 261 -3.44 -18.97 23.80
N PRO A 262 -4.72 -19.23 24.11
CA PRO A 262 -5.11 -20.32 25.02
C PRO A 262 -4.60 -21.70 24.56
N PHE A 263 -4.67 -21.97 23.25
CA PHE A 263 -4.24 -23.24 22.65
C PHE A 263 -2.72 -23.32 22.48
N LEU A 264 -2.07 -22.22 22.09
CA LEU A 264 -0.61 -22.16 21.91
C LEU A 264 0.16 -22.63 23.16
N ARG A 265 -0.30 -22.22 24.35
CA ARG A 265 0.34 -22.58 25.62
C ARG A 265 0.28 -24.08 25.89
N VAL A 266 -0.88 -24.71 25.74
CA VAL A 266 -1.07 -26.14 26.06
C VAL A 266 -0.52 -27.07 24.99
N LEU A 267 -0.25 -26.55 23.79
CA LEU A 267 0.40 -27.28 22.71
C LEU A 267 1.90 -27.02 22.62
N GLY A 268 2.45 -26.01 23.28
CA GLY A 268 3.84 -25.60 23.07
C GLY A 268 4.08 -25.19 21.61
N LEU A 269 3.29 -24.24 21.12
CA LEU A 269 3.41 -23.63 19.80
C LEU A 269 3.60 -22.12 19.93
N ARG A 270 4.26 -21.50 18.96
CA ARG A 270 4.49 -20.05 18.86
C ARG A 270 3.70 -19.46 17.70
N ALA A 271 3.15 -18.26 17.93
CA ALA A 271 2.48 -17.49 16.88
C ALA A 271 2.92 -16.02 16.92
N VAL A 272 3.09 -15.42 15.74
CA VAL A 272 3.43 -14.00 15.57
C VAL A 272 2.27 -13.25 14.92
N CYS A 273 2.05 -12.00 15.35
CA CYS A 273 1.07 -11.09 14.77
C CYS A 273 1.79 -10.00 13.98
N ALA A 274 1.64 -9.98 12.65
CA ALA A 274 2.42 -9.15 11.73
C ALA A 274 1.51 -8.19 10.94
N TYR A 275 1.39 -6.96 11.43
CA TYR A 275 0.53 -5.93 10.86
C TYR A 275 1.21 -4.57 10.78
N GLY A 276 0.75 -3.71 9.86
CA GLY A 276 1.31 -2.37 9.64
C GLY A 276 1.14 -1.41 10.82
N GLY A 277 1.87 -0.29 10.82
CA GLY A 277 1.74 0.78 11.83
C GLY A 277 2.52 0.55 13.13
N SER A 278 2.76 -0.70 13.54
CA SER A 278 3.73 -1.04 14.59
C SER A 278 5.15 -1.18 14.01
N PRO A 279 6.22 -0.95 14.80
CA PRO A 279 7.60 -1.09 14.33
C PRO A 279 7.88 -2.49 13.79
N ILE A 280 8.48 -2.57 12.59
CA ILE A 280 8.77 -3.86 11.96
C ILE A 280 9.86 -4.64 12.71
N LYS A 281 10.78 -3.94 13.39
CA LYS A 281 11.89 -4.54 14.18
C LYS A 281 11.41 -5.56 15.21
N ASP A 282 10.28 -5.31 15.87
CA ASP A 282 9.77 -6.17 16.95
C ASP A 282 9.17 -7.46 16.35
N GLN A 283 8.50 -7.34 15.20
CA GLN A 283 7.99 -8.47 14.43
C GLN A 283 9.13 -9.29 13.81
N ILE A 284 10.21 -8.65 13.33
CA ILE A 284 11.44 -9.34 12.88
C ILE A 284 12.07 -10.12 14.04
N ALA A 285 12.17 -9.52 15.23
CA ALA A 285 12.73 -10.16 16.41
C ALA A 285 11.92 -11.39 16.86
N GLU A 286 10.58 -11.33 16.81
CA GLU A 286 9.74 -12.50 17.12
C GLU A 286 9.78 -13.58 16.03
N MET A 287 9.87 -13.21 14.74
CA MET A 287 10.04 -14.19 13.65
C MET A 287 11.40 -14.90 13.72
N LYS A 288 12.49 -14.20 14.07
CA LYS A 288 13.83 -14.79 14.23
C LYS A 288 13.92 -15.86 15.33
N LYS A 289 12.98 -15.85 16.29
CA LYS A 289 12.86 -16.87 17.37
C LYS A 289 12.12 -18.14 16.91
N GLY A 290 11.70 -18.22 15.64
CA GLY A 290 10.83 -19.26 15.12
C GLY A 290 9.35 -19.03 15.49
N ALA A 291 8.44 -19.37 14.59
CA ALA A 291 7.00 -19.34 14.84
C ALA A 291 6.26 -20.24 13.87
N GLU A 292 5.51 -21.23 14.36
CA GLU A 292 4.75 -22.15 13.52
C GLU A 292 3.57 -21.44 12.83
N ILE A 293 3.05 -20.37 13.43
CA ILE A 293 1.89 -19.62 12.95
C ILE A 293 2.24 -18.15 12.76
N ILE A 294 1.86 -17.57 11.63
CA ILE A 294 1.81 -16.11 11.46
C ILE A 294 0.39 -15.65 11.15
N VAL A 295 -0.09 -14.65 11.89
CA VAL A 295 -1.34 -13.94 11.62
C VAL A 295 -0.97 -12.56 11.08
N CYS A 296 -1.37 -12.21 9.86
CA CYS A 296 -0.83 -11.04 9.19
C CYS A 296 -1.81 -10.27 8.30
N THR A 297 -1.52 -8.98 8.13
CA THR A 297 -2.08 -8.18 7.02
C THR A 297 -1.16 -8.32 5.79
N PRO A 298 -1.67 -8.49 4.55
CA PRO A 298 -0.86 -8.79 3.38
C PRO A 298 0.36 -7.87 3.19
N GLY A 299 0.19 -6.56 3.26
CA GLY A 299 1.30 -5.60 3.08
C GLY A 299 2.46 -5.79 4.07
N ARG A 300 2.20 -6.11 5.34
CA ARG A 300 3.25 -6.37 6.34
C ARG A 300 3.90 -7.74 6.16
N MET A 301 3.17 -8.74 5.65
CA MET A 301 3.76 -10.02 5.26
C MET A 301 4.79 -9.81 4.14
N ILE A 302 4.48 -8.98 3.14
CA ILE A 302 5.40 -8.59 2.06
C ILE A 302 6.63 -7.85 2.63
N ASP A 303 6.43 -6.87 3.52
CA ASP A 303 7.54 -6.17 4.17
C ASP A 303 8.46 -7.16 4.94
N LEU A 304 7.92 -8.18 5.62
CA LEU A 304 8.71 -9.20 6.33
C LEU A 304 9.42 -10.19 5.40
N LEU A 305 8.81 -10.58 4.28
CA LEU A 305 9.41 -11.46 3.27
C LEU A 305 10.53 -10.78 2.48
N THR A 306 10.60 -9.46 2.49
CA THR A 306 11.62 -8.67 1.78
C THR A 306 12.64 -8.05 2.73
N ALA A 307 12.33 -7.94 4.03
CA ALA A 307 13.24 -7.48 5.07
C ALA A 307 14.56 -8.27 5.09
N ASN A 308 15.66 -7.55 5.34
CA ASN A 308 17.04 -8.06 5.34
C ASN A 308 17.38 -8.89 4.08
N SER A 309 16.91 -8.43 2.90
CA SER A 309 17.07 -9.14 1.62
C SER A 309 16.49 -10.56 1.63
N GLY A 310 15.31 -10.73 2.24
CA GLY A 310 14.61 -12.01 2.34
C GLY A 310 15.15 -12.98 3.40
N ARG A 311 16.03 -12.52 4.30
CA ARG A 311 16.64 -13.36 5.35
C ARG A 311 15.84 -13.45 6.65
N VAL A 312 14.73 -12.71 6.79
CA VAL A 312 13.90 -12.72 8.02
C VAL A 312 12.98 -13.93 8.10
N THR A 313 12.30 -14.26 7.00
CA THR A 313 11.36 -15.39 6.93
C THR A 313 11.17 -15.81 5.47
N ASN A 314 10.71 -17.04 5.26
CA ASN A 314 10.31 -17.56 3.96
C ASN A 314 8.94 -18.26 4.09
N LEU A 315 8.40 -18.81 2.99
CA LEU A 315 7.12 -19.55 2.99
C LEU A 315 7.27 -21.04 2.64
N LYS A 316 8.49 -21.60 2.69
CA LYS A 316 8.77 -22.97 2.20
C LYS A 316 8.08 -24.06 3.02
N ARG A 317 7.98 -23.86 4.35
CA ARG A 317 7.29 -24.76 5.30
C ARG A 317 5.77 -24.57 5.34
N VAL A 318 5.21 -23.55 4.67
CA VAL A 318 3.78 -23.23 4.80
C VAL A 318 2.93 -24.28 4.10
N THR A 319 2.24 -25.10 4.88
CA THR A 319 1.38 -26.18 4.42
C THR A 319 -0.10 -25.92 4.71
N TYR A 320 -0.43 -24.90 5.49
CA TYR A 320 -1.80 -24.49 5.81
C TYR A 320 -1.99 -22.98 5.65
N LEU A 321 -2.88 -22.57 4.75
CA LEU A 321 -3.16 -21.17 4.43
C LEU A 321 -4.61 -20.83 4.77
N VAL A 322 -4.82 -19.76 5.54
CA VAL A 322 -6.15 -19.19 5.82
C VAL A 322 -6.28 -17.80 5.21
N LEU A 323 -7.39 -17.55 4.53
CA LEU A 323 -7.86 -16.20 4.17
C LEU A 323 -9.15 -15.90 4.94
N ASP A 324 -9.10 -14.98 5.91
CA ASP A 324 -10.27 -14.56 6.70
C ASP A 324 -10.73 -13.13 6.35
N GLU A 325 -12.03 -12.87 6.44
CA GLU A 325 -12.72 -11.73 5.78
C GLU A 325 -12.21 -11.56 4.33
N ALA A 326 -12.15 -12.67 3.58
CA ALA A 326 -11.49 -12.70 2.28
C ALA A 326 -12.19 -11.79 1.25
N ASP A 327 -13.53 -11.70 1.29
CA ASP A 327 -14.35 -10.74 0.53
C ASP A 327 -13.79 -9.30 0.63
N ARG A 328 -13.33 -8.92 1.83
CA ARG A 328 -12.81 -7.58 2.11
C ARG A 328 -11.38 -7.34 1.68
N MET A 329 -10.57 -8.39 1.59
CA MET A 329 -9.24 -8.25 1.00
C MET A 329 -9.34 -7.84 -0.48
N PHE A 330 -10.36 -8.29 -1.21
CA PHE A 330 -10.61 -7.81 -2.57
C PHE A 330 -11.16 -6.38 -2.60
N ASP A 331 -12.18 -6.05 -1.79
CA ASP A 331 -12.78 -4.70 -1.75
C ASP A 331 -11.73 -3.59 -1.52
N MET A 332 -10.71 -3.91 -0.71
CA MET A 332 -9.62 -3.01 -0.34
C MET A 332 -8.45 -3.02 -1.34
N GLY A 333 -8.56 -3.75 -2.45
CA GLY A 333 -7.51 -3.85 -3.46
C GLY A 333 -6.29 -4.67 -3.02
N PHE A 334 -6.40 -5.54 -2.02
CA PHE A 334 -5.31 -6.43 -1.60
C PHE A 334 -5.12 -7.67 -2.49
N GLU A 335 -5.97 -7.93 -3.50
CA GLU A 335 -5.81 -9.09 -4.40
C GLU A 335 -4.38 -9.25 -4.93
N PRO A 336 -3.70 -8.22 -5.47
CA PRO A 336 -2.32 -8.37 -5.95
C PRO A 336 -1.33 -8.71 -4.83
N GLN A 337 -1.56 -8.21 -3.61
CA GLN A 337 -0.71 -8.50 -2.45
C GLN A 337 -0.91 -9.93 -1.94
N VAL A 338 -2.16 -10.39 -1.87
CA VAL A 338 -2.51 -11.77 -1.53
C VAL A 338 -1.92 -12.72 -2.57
N MET A 339 -2.10 -12.46 -3.87
CA MET A 339 -1.53 -13.31 -4.93
C MET A 339 -0.01 -13.35 -4.91
N LYS A 340 0.68 -12.22 -4.64
CA LYS A 340 2.15 -12.21 -4.44
C LYS A 340 2.60 -13.15 -3.32
N ILE A 341 1.88 -13.18 -2.20
CA ILE A 341 2.18 -14.07 -1.06
C ILE A 341 1.84 -15.52 -1.42
N VAL A 342 0.67 -15.78 -2.00
CA VAL A 342 0.19 -17.13 -2.34
C VAL A 342 1.06 -17.80 -3.39
N ASN A 343 1.54 -17.05 -4.39
CA ASN A 343 2.47 -17.53 -5.42
C ASN A 343 3.89 -17.80 -4.90
N ASN A 344 4.16 -17.57 -3.62
CA ASN A 344 5.41 -17.95 -2.95
C ASN A 344 5.22 -19.14 -1.99
N ILE A 345 3.99 -19.64 -1.81
CA ILE A 345 3.68 -20.82 -0.99
C ILE A 345 3.60 -22.06 -1.90
N ARG A 346 4.17 -23.18 -1.46
CA ARG A 346 4.08 -24.49 -2.13
C ARG A 346 2.66 -24.79 -2.65
N PRO A 347 2.52 -25.31 -3.89
CA PRO A 347 1.23 -25.45 -4.57
C PRO A 347 0.35 -26.55 -3.98
N ASP A 348 0.94 -27.48 -3.22
CA ASP A 348 0.29 -28.61 -2.58
C ASP A 348 -0.16 -28.31 -1.13
N ARG A 349 -0.02 -27.07 -0.63
CA ARG A 349 -0.63 -26.59 0.63
C ARG A 349 -2.12 -26.96 0.73
N GLN A 350 -2.68 -26.94 1.94
CA GLN A 350 -4.12 -26.84 2.16
C GLN A 350 -4.51 -25.35 2.25
N THR A 351 -5.58 -24.95 1.56
CA THR A 351 -6.08 -23.57 1.58
C THR A 351 -7.52 -23.54 2.11
N VAL A 352 -7.76 -22.67 3.08
CA VAL A 352 -9.03 -22.49 3.75
C VAL A 352 -9.43 -21.03 3.66
N LEU A 353 -10.63 -20.77 3.17
CA LEU A 353 -11.17 -19.42 2.99
C LEU A 353 -12.40 -19.27 3.88
N PHE A 354 -12.48 -18.16 4.61
CA PHE A 354 -13.64 -17.82 5.42
C PHE A 354 -14.12 -16.40 5.14
N SER A 355 -15.44 -16.25 5.14
CA SER A 355 -16.10 -14.97 4.86
C SER A 355 -17.50 -14.90 5.46
N ALA A 356 -18.05 -13.70 5.57
CA ALA A 356 -19.49 -13.50 5.80
C ALA A 356 -20.29 -13.45 4.49
N THR A 357 -19.64 -13.11 3.38
CA THR A 357 -20.27 -12.95 2.06
C THR A 357 -19.44 -13.61 0.97
N PHE A 358 -20.06 -14.06 -0.12
CA PHE A 358 -19.34 -14.70 -1.23
C PHE A 358 -19.88 -14.20 -2.59
N PRO A 359 -19.51 -12.97 -2.99
CA PRO A 359 -19.94 -12.37 -4.25
C PRO A 359 -19.30 -13.04 -5.47
N LYS A 360 -19.89 -12.89 -6.66
CA LYS A 360 -19.44 -13.61 -7.88
C LYS A 360 -17.97 -13.31 -8.25
N GLN A 361 -17.49 -12.10 -8.01
CA GLN A 361 -16.10 -11.72 -8.28
C GLN A 361 -15.11 -12.57 -7.46
N MET A 362 -15.48 -12.92 -6.23
CA MET A 362 -14.66 -13.72 -5.32
C MET A 362 -14.49 -15.18 -5.78
N ASP A 363 -15.47 -15.74 -6.49
CA ASP A 363 -15.40 -17.09 -7.10
C ASP A 363 -14.23 -17.17 -8.10
N SER A 364 -13.84 -16.04 -8.73
CA SER A 364 -12.71 -16.00 -9.66
C SER A 364 -11.36 -16.17 -8.97
N LEU A 365 -11.09 -15.52 -7.82
CA LEU A 365 -9.87 -15.80 -7.06
C LEU A 365 -9.93 -17.18 -6.42
N ALA A 366 -11.08 -17.56 -5.85
CA ALA A 366 -11.23 -18.86 -5.20
C ALA A 366 -10.75 -20.01 -6.12
N ARG A 367 -11.08 -19.94 -7.41
CA ARG A 367 -10.59 -20.87 -8.45
C ARG A 367 -9.08 -20.79 -8.73
N LYS A 368 -8.43 -19.63 -8.56
CA LYS A 368 -6.97 -19.45 -8.70
C LYS A 368 -6.19 -20.01 -7.51
N ILE A 369 -6.76 -20.00 -6.29
CA ILE A 369 -6.02 -20.29 -5.04
C ILE A 369 -6.37 -21.61 -4.34
N LEU A 370 -7.56 -22.19 -4.60
CA LEU A 370 -8.07 -23.41 -3.96
C LEU A 370 -8.16 -24.58 -4.96
N ARG A 371 -7.92 -25.82 -4.49
CA ARG A 371 -7.97 -27.05 -5.30
C ARG A 371 -9.15 -27.94 -4.91
N LYS A 372 -10.13 -28.07 -5.82
CA LYS A 372 -11.38 -28.85 -5.61
C LYS A 372 -12.07 -28.58 -4.24
N PRO A 373 -12.31 -27.31 -3.87
CA PRO A 373 -12.79 -26.96 -2.55
C PRO A 373 -14.21 -27.45 -2.24
N LEU A 374 -14.51 -27.60 -0.96
CA LEU A 374 -15.87 -27.69 -0.43
C LEU A 374 -16.39 -26.30 -0.08
N GLU A 375 -17.47 -25.85 -0.71
CA GLU A 375 -18.17 -24.62 -0.34
C GLU A 375 -19.28 -24.96 0.67
N ILE A 376 -19.16 -24.43 1.89
CA ILE A 376 -20.07 -24.66 3.01
C ILE A 376 -20.72 -23.32 3.36
N THR A 377 -22.02 -23.19 3.14
CA THR A 377 -22.81 -21.99 3.45
C THR A 377 -23.78 -22.26 4.60
N VAL A 378 -23.81 -21.37 5.61
CA VAL A 378 -24.65 -21.48 6.81
C VAL A 378 -25.48 -20.21 6.98
N GLY A 379 -26.80 -20.34 7.20
CA GLY A 379 -27.69 -19.20 7.40
C GLY A 379 -27.97 -18.35 6.14
N GLY A 380 -27.70 -18.88 4.94
CA GLY A 380 -27.87 -18.17 3.67
C GLY A 380 -26.66 -17.32 3.25
N ARG A 381 -26.72 -16.72 2.05
CA ARG A 381 -25.65 -15.83 1.54
C ARG A 381 -26.01 -14.37 1.79
N SER A 382 -25.09 -13.63 2.42
CA SER A 382 -25.23 -12.18 2.69
C SER A 382 -26.49 -11.80 3.47
N VAL A 383 -26.87 -12.63 4.45
CA VAL A 383 -28.02 -12.42 5.35
C VAL A 383 -27.55 -11.80 6.67
N VAL A 384 -28.30 -10.85 7.21
CA VAL A 384 -28.04 -10.28 8.55
C VAL A 384 -28.62 -11.21 9.61
N ALA A 385 -27.93 -11.32 10.75
CA ALA A 385 -28.32 -12.22 11.83
C ALA A 385 -29.72 -11.84 12.38
N PRO A 386 -30.66 -12.79 12.57
CA PRO A 386 -32.02 -12.50 13.06
C PRO A 386 -32.05 -11.93 14.49
N GLU A 387 -30.95 -12.04 15.23
CA GLU A 387 -30.74 -11.41 16.53
C GLU A 387 -30.55 -9.88 16.44
N ILE A 388 -30.43 -9.32 15.21
CA ILE A 388 -30.23 -7.90 14.93
C ILE A 388 -31.52 -7.30 14.37
N GLU A 389 -32.12 -6.40 15.14
CA GLU A 389 -33.19 -5.52 14.67
C GLU A 389 -32.61 -4.53 13.64
N GLN A 390 -33.22 -4.48 12.45
CA GLN A 390 -32.76 -3.65 11.33
C GLN A 390 -33.77 -2.53 11.10
N ILE A 391 -33.35 -1.29 11.36
CA ILE A 391 -34.16 -0.09 11.16
C ILE A 391 -33.50 0.74 10.06
N VAL A 392 -34.27 1.15 9.05
CA VAL A 392 -33.80 2.06 8.01
C VAL A 392 -34.74 3.26 7.95
N GLU A 393 -34.17 4.47 7.95
CA GLU A 393 -34.91 5.73 7.85
C GLU A 393 -34.42 6.50 6.62
N VAL A 394 -35.33 6.86 5.72
CA VAL A 394 -35.02 7.77 4.61
C VAL A 394 -35.07 9.19 5.16
N ARG A 395 -33.97 9.93 5.04
CA ARG A 395 -33.79 11.22 5.74
C ARG A 395 -32.96 12.21 4.96
N GLU A 396 -33.41 13.47 4.99
CA GLU A 396 -32.60 14.62 4.59
C GLU A 396 -31.36 14.75 5.47
N GLU A 397 -30.23 15.13 4.87
CA GLU A 397 -28.91 15.21 5.51
C GLU A 397 -28.94 16.06 6.80
N GLU A 398 -29.57 17.24 6.75
CA GLU A 398 -29.70 18.17 7.88
C GLU A 398 -30.49 17.56 9.07
N SER A 399 -31.35 16.57 8.81
CA SER A 399 -32.17 15.92 9.85
C SER A 399 -31.44 14.79 10.58
N LYS A 400 -30.38 14.22 9.98
CA LYS A 400 -29.65 13.06 10.53
C LYS A 400 -29.09 13.33 11.92
N PHE A 401 -28.45 14.48 12.13
CA PHE A 401 -27.79 14.79 13.40
C PHE A 401 -28.78 14.91 14.56
N ASN A 402 -29.92 15.56 14.35
CA ASN A 402 -30.95 15.66 15.39
C ASN A 402 -31.58 14.29 15.71
N ARG A 403 -31.80 13.45 14.69
CA ARG A 403 -32.27 12.07 14.89
C ARG A 403 -31.24 11.20 15.61
N LEU A 404 -29.95 11.36 15.30
CA LEU A 404 -28.86 10.69 16.01
C LEU A 404 -28.90 11.03 17.51
N LEU A 405 -29.04 12.31 17.87
CA LEU A 405 -29.14 12.73 19.28
C LEU A 405 -30.38 12.15 19.98
N GLU A 406 -31.51 12.01 19.27
CA GLU A 406 -32.73 11.39 19.80
C GLU A 406 -32.51 9.91 20.12
N ILE A 407 -31.95 9.14 19.17
CA ILE A 407 -31.67 7.71 19.33
C ILE A 407 -30.65 7.48 20.45
N LEU A 408 -29.56 8.27 20.49
CA LEU A 408 -28.58 8.19 21.57
C LEU A 408 -29.23 8.50 22.92
N GLY A 409 -30.04 9.55 23.00
CA GLY A 409 -30.77 9.91 24.22
C GLY A 409 -31.70 8.80 24.71
N GLN A 410 -32.48 8.18 23.82
CA GLN A 410 -33.33 7.03 24.15
C GLN A 410 -32.49 5.83 24.65
N THR A 411 -31.46 5.45 23.89
CA THR A 411 -30.67 4.24 24.17
C THR A 411 -29.90 4.34 25.49
N TYR A 412 -29.26 5.50 25.78
CA TYR A 412 -28.50 5.69 27.02
C TYR A 412 -29.38 5.98 28.24
N ASN A 413 -30.63 6.41 28.06
CA ASN A 413 -31.61 6.48 29.16
C ASN A 413 -32.14 5.10 29.54
N GLU A 414 -32.30 4.18 28.57
CA GLU A 414 -32.72 2.80 28.83
C GLU A 414 -31.59 1.92 29.37
N ASP A 415 -30.37 2.07 28.83
CA ASP A 415 -29.18 1.35 29.28
C ASP A 415 -27.93 2.25 29.27
N PRO A 416 -27.54 2.78 30.45
CA PRO A 416 -26.32 3.58 30.60
C PRO A 416 -25.01 2.83 30.29
N GLU A 417 -24.98 1.50 30.36
CA GLU A 417 -23.80 0.69 30.02
C GLU A 417 -23.75 0.28 28.54
N CYS A 418 -24.73 0.70 27.73
CA CYS A 418 -24.76 0.35 26.32
C CYS A 418 -23.55 0.93 25.57
N ARG A 419 -23.15 0.27 24.48
CA ARG A 419 -22.08 0.77 23.62
C ARG A 419 -22.60 0.95 22.21
N THR A 420 -22.23 2.07 21.61
CA THR A 420 -22.69 2.50 20.29
C THR A 420 -21.53 2.65 19.33
N LEU A 421 -21.67 2.09 18.13
CA LEU A 421 -20.72 2.24 17.03
C LEU A 421 -21.40 2.97 15.87
N ILE A 422 -20.90 4.15 15.54
CA ILE A 422 -21.43 5.01 14.48
C ILE A 422 -20.53 4.90 13.25
N PHE A 423 -21.09 4.53 12.09
CA PHE A 423 -20.37 4.43 10.83
C PHE A 423 -20.61 5.64 9.92
N VAL A 424 -19.52 6.16 9.38
CA VAL A 424 -19.47 7.30 8.42
C VAL A 424 -18.67 6.93 7.16
N ASP A 425 -18.84 7.68 6.07
CA ASP A 425 -18.17 7.40 4.80
C ASP A 425 -16.66 7.75 4.80
N ARG A 426 -16.30 8.85 5.46
CA ARG A 426 -14.98 9.50 5.38
C ARG A 426 -14.33 9.73 6.74
N GLN A 427 -13.02 9.99 6.67
CA GLN A 427 -12.20 10.29 7.84
C GLN A 427 -12.53 11.68 8.41
N GLU A 428 -12.70 12.66 7.52
CA GLU A 428 -13.09 14.03 7.87
C GLU A 428 -14.49 14.06 8.48
N ALA A 429 -15.42 13.23 7.97
CA ALA A 429 -16.75 13.06 8.53
C ALA A 429 -16.71 12.50 9.96
N ALA A 430 -15.83 11.53 10.24
CA ALA A 430 -15.66 10.96 11.58
C ALA A 430 -15.19 12.00 12.60
N ASP A 431 -14.18 12.80 12.26
CA ASP A 431 -13.66 13.86 13.11
C ASP A 431 -14.60 15.08 13.20
N ASN A 432 -15.42 15.35 12.19
CA ASN A 432 -16.46 16.38 12.26
C ASN A 432 -17.58 15.97 13.22
N LEU A 433 -18.14 14.76 13.05
CA LEU A 433 -19.20 14.25 13.91
C LEU A 433 -18.74 14.10 15.36
N LEU A 434 -17.47 13.73 15.59
CA LEU A 434 -16.82 13.72 16.91
C LEU A 434 -16.93 15.10 17.59
N ARG A 435 -16.53 16.18 16.89
CA ARG A 435 -16.59 17.54 17.45
C ARG A 435 -18.03 17.97 17.75
N GLU A 436 -19.00 17.56 16.94
CA GLU A 436 -20.41 17.90 17.15
C GLU A 436 -21.02 17.15 18.34
N LEU A 437 -20.78 15.84 18.46
CA LEU A 437 -21.24 15.05 19.62
C LEU A 437 -20.57 15.50 20.92
N MET A 438 -19.26 15.81 20.91
CA MET A 438 -18.57 16.37 22.08
C MET A 438 -19.14 17.72 22.51
N ARG A 439 -19.49 18.62 21.57
CA ARG A 439 -20.18 19.90 21.90
C ARG A 439 -21.57 19.68 22.52
N LYS A 440 -22.21 18.54 22.27
CA LYS A 440 -23.49 18.14 22.89
C LYS A 440 -23.31 17.37 24.19
N GLY A 441 -22.08 17.19 24.67
CA GLY A 441 -21.77 16.53 25.94
C GLY A 441 -21.62 15.01 25.87
N TYR A 442 -21.64 14.41 24.68
CA TYR A 442 -21.44 12.98 24.52
C TYR A 442 -19.96 12.60 24.58
N LEU A 443 -19.64 11.61 25.41
CA LEU A 443 -18.30 11.03 25.49
C LEU A 443 -18.10 10.05 24.31
N CYS A 444 -17.30 10.47 23.33
CA CYS A 444 -17.06 9.71 22.11
C CYS A 444 -15.62 9.86 21.60
N MET A 445 -15.17 8.90 20.78
CA MET A 445 -13.87 8.94 20.07
C MET A 445 -14.02 8.53 18.60
N SER A 446 -13.08 8.96 17.73
CA SER A 446 -13.07 8.61 16.30
C SER A 446 -12.00 7.56 15.96
N LEU A 447 -12.35 6.60 15.10
CA LEU A 447 -11.52 5.45 14.71
C LEU A 447 -11.47 5.31 13.18
N HIS A 448 -10.37 5.76 12.56
CA HIS A 448 -10.14 5.65 11.11
C HIS A 448 -8.65 5.47 10.79
N GLY A 449 -8.33 5.23 9.51
CA GLY A 449 -6.97 4.93 9.06
C GLY A 449 -5.97 6.08 9.09
N GLY A 450 -6.40 7.29 9.42
CA GLY A 450 -5.58 8.49 9.60
C GLY A 450 -5.24 8.81 11.07
N LYS A 451 -5.73 8.00 12.02
CA LYS A 451 -5.25 8.00 13.41
C LYS A 451 -4.00 7.13 13.53
N ASP A 452 -3.08 7.50 14.41
CA ASP A 452 -1.90 6.69 14.69
C ASP A 452 -2.26 5.36 15.35
N GLN A 453 -1.44 4.32 15.17
CA GLN A 453 -1.82 2.98 15.64
C GLN A 453 -1.96 2.92 17.17
N VAL A 454 -1.16 3.70 17.90
CA VAL A 454 -1.26 3.81 19.37
C VAL A 454 -2.63 4.36 19.78
N ASP A 455 -3.08 5.44 19.14
CA ASP A 455 -4.40 6.04 19.39
C ASP A 455 -5.53 5.08 19.01
N ARG A 456 -5.40 4.34 17.91
CA ARG A 456 -6.36 3.32 17.47
C ARG A 456 -6.45 2.18 18.49
N ASP A 457 -5.30 1.69 18.97
CA ASP A 457 -5.23 0.61 19.96
C ASP A 457 -5.80 1.07 21.32
N SER A 458 -5.52 2.31 21.75
CA SER A 458 -6.14 2.91 22.95
C SER A 458 -7.64 3.09 22.77
N THR A 459 -8.09 3.68 21.66
CA THR A 459 -9.52 3.90 21.36
C THR A 459 -10.30 2.59 21.42
N ILE A 460 -9.73 1.51 20.88
CA ILE A 460 -10.34 0.18 20.92
C ILE A 460 -10.28 -0.44 22.34
N ALA A 461 -9.22 -0.18 23.11
CA ALA A 461 -9.14 -0.62 24.51
C ALA A 461 -10.18 0.08 25.38
N ASP A 462 -10.32 1.40 25.27
CA ASP A 462 -11.27 2.24 26.02
C ASP A 462 -12.73 1.94 25.65
N PHE A 463 -12.99 1.66 24.37
CA PHE A 463 -14.29 1.17 23.91
C PHE A 463 -14.57 -0.28 24.34
N LYS A 464 -13.53 -1.10 24.58
CA LYS A 464 -13.66 -2.47 25.11
C LYS A 464 -13.75 -2.53 26.64
N SER A 465 -13.18 -1.58 27.38
CA SER A 465 -13.39 -1.42 28.81
C SER A 465 -14.74 -0.77 29.13
N GLY A 466 -15.24 0.11 28.25
CA GLY A 466 -16.45 0.91 28.47
C GLY A 466 -16.15 2.32 29.00
N VAL A 467 -14.86 2.71 29.09
CA VAL A 467 -14.43 4.06 29.46
C VAL A 467 -14.98 5.10 28.48
N VAL A 468 -15.06 4.75 27.18
CA VAL A 468 -15.78 5.55 26.19
C VAL A 468 -16.92 4.69 25.61
N PRO A 469 -18.19 5.14 25.70
CA PRO A 469 -19.35 4.35 25.28
C PRO A 469 -19.68 4.48 23.78
N ILE A 470 -19.20 5.53 23.10
CA ILE A 470 -19.50 5.81 21.70
C ILE A 470 -18.21 5.88 20.86
N VAL A 471 -18.13 5.11 19.78
CA VAL A 471 -17.05 5.24 18.77
C VAL A 471 -17.63 5.56 17.40
N ILE A 472 -17.01 6.52 16.71
CA ILE A 472 -17.34 6.93 15.34
C ILE A 472 -16.25 6.38 14.41
N ALA A 473 -16.59 5.55 13.44
CA ALA A 473 -15.61 4.84 12.62
C ALA A 473 -15.94 4.85 11.13
N THR A 474 -14.91 4.75 10.29
CA THR A 474 -15.10 4.38 8.88
C THR A 474 -15.21 2.86 8.74
N SER A 475 -15.89 2.37 7.69
CA SER A 475 -16.11 0.93 7.45
C SER A 475 -14.86 0.07 7.63
N VAL A 476 -13.72 0.56 7.14
CA VAL A 476 -12.43 -0.15 7.17
C VAL A 476 -11.91 -0.33 8.59
N ALA A 477 -12.01 0.69 9.43
CA ALA A 477 -11.32 0.71 10.72
C ALA A 477 -12.07 -0.02 11.85
N ALA A 478 -13.37 -0.29 11.69
CA ALA A 478 -14.15 -1.09 12.62
C ALA A 478 -14.36 -2.55 12.19
N ARG A 479 -13.77 -3.03 11.08
CA ARG A 479 -13.72 -4.47 10.79
C ARG A 479 -12.81 -5.18 11.78
N GLY A 480 -13.15 -6.43 12.13
CA GLY A 480 -12.53 -7.11 13.28
C GLY A 480 -12.79 -6.48 14.66
N LEU A 481 -13.60 -5.43 14.78
CA LEU A 481 -13.98 -4.92 16.09
C LEU A 481 -14.99 -5.89 16.73
N ASP A 482 -14.56 -6.53 17.83
CA ASP A 482 -15.39 -7.39 18.68
C ASP A 482 -15.51 -6.82 20.10
N VAL A 483 -16.74 -6.50 20.51
CA VAL A 483 -17.08 -5.76 21.73
C VAL A 483 -18.35 -6.38 22.31
N LYS A 484 -18.25 -6.97 23.52
CA LYS A 484 -19.32 -7.80 24.11
C LYS A 484 -20.64 -7.08 24.40
N GLN A 485 -20.58 -5.78 24.70
CA GLN A 485 -21.72 -4.93 25.04
C GLN A 485 -22.12 -3.95 23.90
N LEU A 486 -21.70 -4.21 22.65
CA LEU A 486 -22.15 -3.39 21.52
C LEU A 486 -23.62 -3.69 21.21
N LYS A 487 -24.53 -2.88 21.75
CA LYS A 487 -25.98 -2.99 21.52
C LYS A 487 -26.44 -2.25 20.26
N LEU A 488 -25.87 -1.07 20.01
CA LEU A 488 -26.33 -0.18 18.96
C LEU A 488 -25.26 0.02 17.87
N VAL A 489 -25.67 -0.16 16.62
CA VAL A 489 -24.90 0.24 15.43
C VAL A 489 -25.70 1.29 14.68
N ILE A 490 -25.09 2.41 14.34
CA ILE A 490 -25.72 3.46 13.54
C ILE A 490 -24.92 3.65 12.26
N ASN A 491 -25.51 3.36 11.10
CA ASN A 491 -24.98 3.82 9.82
C ASN A 491 -25.46 5.25 9.61
N TYR A 492 -24.65 6.23 10.02
CA TYR A 492 -24.94 7.65 9.80
C TYR A 492 -24.87 7.99 8.30
N ASP A 493 -23.90 7.37 7.61
CA ASP A 493 -23.84 7.33 6.16
C ASP A 493 -24.16 5.93 5.64
N ALA A 494 -25.02 5.86 4.64
CA ALA A 494 -25.40 4.60 3.99
C ALA A 494 -24.15 3.84 3.47
N PRO A 495 -24.07 2.51 3.69
CA PRO A 495 -23.00 1.70 3.12
C PRO A 495 -23.08 1.63 1.60
N ASN A 496 -21.92 1.61 0.94
CA ASN A 496 -21.81 1.68 -0.52
C ASN A 496 -22.29 0.42 -1.26
N HIS A 497 -22.42 -0.72 -0.56
CA HIS A 497 -22.77 -2.03 -1.11
C HIS A 497 -23.35 -2.97 -0.04
N MET A 498 -24.12 -3.95 -0.49
CA MET A 498 -24.84 -4.93 0.35
C MET A 498 -23.94 -5.60 1.39
N GLU A 499 -22.73 -5.99 1.00
CA GLU A 499 -21.78 -6.66 1.89
C GLU A 499 -21.38 -5.73 3.04
N ASP A 500 -21.10 -4.45 2.79
CA ASP A 500 -20.76 -3.47 3.86
C ASP A 500 -21.90 -3.25 4.84
N TYR A 501 -23.15 -3.21 4.38
CA TYR A 501 -24.32 -3.23 5.26
C TYR A 501 -24.31 -4.44 6.22
N VAL A 502 -24.19 -5.66 5.69
CA VAL A 502 -24.21 -6.91 6.50
C VAL A 502 -23.09 -6.95 7.54
N HIS A 503 -21.88 -6.53 7.16
CA HIS A 503 -20.72 -6.54 8.07
C HIS A 503 -20.75 -5.43 9.13
N ARG A 504 -21.34 -4.27 8.81
CA ARG A 504 -21.57 -3.17 9.77
C ARG A 504 -22.66 -3.55 10.77
N ALA A 505 -23.83 -4.00 10.31
CA ALA A 505 -24.90 -4.51 11.17
C ALA A 505 -24.38 -5.64 12.07
N GLY A 506 -23.64 -6.59 11.49
CA GLY A 506 -22.97 -7.70 12.17
C GLY A 506 -21.84 -7.33 13.15
N ARG A 507 -21.65 -6.05 13.49
CA ARG A 507 -20.87 -5.65 14.67
C ARG A 507 -21.66 -5.88 15.96
N THR A 508 -22.97 -5.63 15.97
CA THR A 508 -23.87 -6.00 17.08
C THR A 508 -24.45 -7.42 16.89
N GLY A 509 -25.35 -7.87 17.77
CA GLY A 509 -26.02 -9.18 17.66
C GLY A 509 -25.12 -10.40 17.87
N ARG A 510 -24.05 -10.27 18.67
CA ARG A 510 -22.99 -11.29 18.79
C ARG A 510 -23.22 -12.27 19.92
N ALA A 511 -22.81 -13.53 19.70
CA ALA A 511 -22.82 -14.61 20.70
C ALA A 511 -24.18 -14.83 21.40
N GLY A 512 -25.29 -14.61 20.68
CA GLY A 512 -26.66 -14.75 21.20
C GLY A 512 -27.23 -13.51 21.88
N ASN A 513 -26.44 -12.43 22.04
CA ASN A 513 -26.97 -11.13 22.45
C ASN A 513 -27.82 -10.53 21.30
N LYS A 514 -28.89 -9.82 21.66
CA LYS A 514 -29.65 -8.99 20.72
C LYS A 514 -28.89 -7.69 20.40
N GLY A 515 -29.20 -7.11 19.25
CA GLY A 515 -28.65 -5.82 18.82
C GLY A 515 -29.62 -5.04 17.94
N THR A 516 -29.40 -3.73 17.81
CA THR A 516 -30.17 -2.87 16.90
C THR A 516 -29.21 -2.16 15.95
N CYS A 517 -29.52 -2.19 14.67
CA CYS A 517 -28.79 -1.49 13.62
C CYS A 517 -29.72 -0.47 12.94
N VAL A 518 -29.48 0.82 13.20
CA VAL A 518 -30.19 1.93 12.55
C VAL A 518 -29.38 2.40 11.35
N THR A 519 -30.03 2.69 10.23
CA THR A 519 -29.37 3.18 9.01
C THR A 519 -30.11 4.37 8.44
N PHE A 520 -29.38 5.48 8.27
CA PHE A 520 -29.87 6.63 7.52
C PHE A 520 -29.46 6.49 6.06
N ILE A 521 -30.39 6.84 5.16
CA ILE A 521 -30.14 6.96 3.72
C ILE A 521 -30.81 8.24 3.23
N THR A 522 -30.09 9.05 2.45
CA THR A 522 -30.67 10.27 1.87
C THR A 522 -31.33 10.01 0.50
N PRO A 523 -32.23 10.88 0.03
CA PRO A 523 -32.80 10.77 -1.31
C PRO A 523 -31.75 10.79 -2.44
N GLU A 524 -30.61 11.46 -2.24
CA GLU A 524 -29.47 11.50 -3.18
C GLU A 524 -28.66 10.20 -3.18
N GLN A 525 -28.80 9.38 -2.14
CA GLN A 525 -28.15 8.08 -1.97
C GLN A 525 -28.98 6.93 -2.56
N ASP A 526 -29.94 7.23 -3.44
CA ASP A 526 -30.85 6.26 -4.08
C ASP A 526 -30.15 5.04 -4.68
N ARG A 527 -28.94 5.20 -5.21
CA ARG A 527 -28.09 4.10 -5.71
C ARG A 527 -27.86 2.98 -4.69
N TYR A 528 -27.73 3.30 -3.41
CA TYR A 528 -27.46 2.32 -2.35
C TYR A 528 -28.74 1.65 -1.81
N SER A 529 -29.90 2.27 -2.03
CA SER A 529 -31.20 1.78 -1.54
C SER A 529 -31.52 0.35 -2.00
N VAL A 530 -31.17 -0.01 -3.25
CA VAL A 530 -31.45 -1.32 -3.83
C VAL A 530 -30.75 -2.46 -3.08
N ASP A 531 -29.50 -2.25 -2.67
CA ASP A 531 -28.72 -3.26 -1.97
C ASP A 531 -29.13 -3.40 -0.50
N ILE A 532 -29.49 -2.28 0.15
CA ILE A 532 -30.05 -2.28 1.51
C ILE A 532 -31.42 -2.97 1.51
N TYR A 533 -32.31 -2.61 0.59
CA TYR A 533 -33.62 -3.25 0.37
C TYR A 533 -33.52 -4.76 0.15
N ARG A 534 -32.55 -5.22 -0.65
CA ARG A 534 -32.24 -6.64 -0.83
C ARG A 534 -31.80 -7.30 0.47
N ALA A 535 -30.94 -6.65 1.27
CA ALA A 535 -30.48 -7.19 2.55
C ALA A 535 -31.63 -7.35 3.57
N LEU A 536 -32.54 -6.38 3.67
CA LEU A 536 -33.73 -6.49 4.53
C LEU A 536 -34.63 -7.64 4.07
N LYS A 537 -34.93 -7.74 2.76
CA LYS A 537 -35.72 -8.86 2.21
C LYS A 537 -35.06 -10.22 2.41
N ALA A 538 -33.74 -10.32 2.24
CA ALA A 538 -32.99 -11.55 2.47
C ALA A 538 -32.96 -11.96 3.96
N SER A 539 -33.12 -11.00 4.86
CA SER A 539 -33.14 -11.21 6.32
C SER A 539 -34.55 -11.27 6.92
N ASN A 540 -35.61 -11.27 6.08
CA ASN A 540 -37.02 -11.18 6.48
C ASN A 540 -37.33 -10.00 7.44
N ALA A 541 -36.57 -8.91 7.34
CA ALA A 541 -36.76 -7.71 8.16
C ALA A 541 -37.85 -6.79 7.57
N ALA A 542 -38.46 -5.96 8.43
CA ALA A 542 -39.48 -5.01 8.00
C ALA A 542 -38.89 -3.95 7.05
N VAL A 543 -39.46 -3.83 5.85
CA VAL A 543 -39.01 -2.87 4.84
C VAL A 543 -39.84 -1.59 4.94
N PRO A 544 -39.25 -0.41 5.22
CA PRO A 544 -39.95 0.86 5.17
C PRO A 544 -40.44 1.16 3.74
N LYS A 545 -41.67 1.64 3.61
CA LYS A 545 -42.25 1.97 2.29
C LYS A 545 -41.39 3.00 1.53
N GLU A 546 -40.88 4.02 2.22
CA GLU A 546 -40.02 5.05 1.63
C GLU A 546 -38.73 4.47 1.02
N LEU A 547 -38.16 3.42 1.63
CA LEU A 547 -36.99 2.72 1.09
C LEU A 547 -37.36 1.89 -0.15
N GLU A 548 -38.53 1.25 -0.15
CA GLU A 548 -39.04 0.51 -1.31
C GLU A 548 -39.32 1.46 -2.50
N ASP A 549 -39.96 2.60 -2.24
CA ASP A 549 -40.22 3.64 -3.24
C ASP A 549 -38.90 4.23 -3.80
N LEU A 550 -37.89 4.47 -2.94
CA LEU A 550 -36.56 4.94 -3.35
C LEU A 550 -35.82 3.90 -4.22
N ALA A 551 -35.86 2.62 -3.83
CA ALA A 551 -35.25 1.52 -4.57
C ALA A 551 -35.93 1.29 -5.94
N ASN A 552 -37.26 1.35 -5.98
CA ASN A 552 -38.03 1.26 -7.23
C ASN A 552 -37.71 2.44 -8.15
N GLY A 553 -37.66 3.67 -7.62
CA GLY A 553 -37.29 4.87 -8.38
C GLY A 553 -35.88 4.79 -8.98
N PHE A 554 -34.90 4.25 -8.25
CA PHE A 554 -33.57 4.00 -8.82
C PHE A 554 -33.59 2.92 -9.90
N LEU A 555 -34.31 1.81 -9.70
CA LEU A 555 -34.45 0.76 -10.71
C LEU A 555 -35.14 1.26 -12.00
N GLU A 556 -36.08 2.20 -11.90
CA GLU A 556 -36.67 2.89 -13.05
C GLU A 556 -35.67 3.82 -13.75
N LYS A 557 -34.87 4.60 -13.02
CA LYS A 557 -33.77 5.39 -13.59
C LYS A 557 -32.78 4.51 -14.36
N VAL A 558 -32.51 3.29 -13.88
CA VAL A 558 -31.68 2.30 -14.58
C VAL A 558 -32.36 1.77 -15.84
N LYS A 559 -33.63 1.35 -15.78
CA LYS A 559 -34.40 0.90 -16.96
C LYS A 559 -34.49 1.99 -18.03
N ALA A 560 -34.60 3.26 -17.63
CA ALA A 560 -34.61 4.41 -18.51
C ALA A 560 -33.21 4.85 -19.02
N GLY A 561 -32.15 4.12 -18.69
CA GLY A 561 -30.77 4.42 -19.11
C GLY A 561 -30.15 5.67 -18.46
N LYS A 562 -30.86 6.35 -17.55
CA LYS A 562 -30.41 7.56 -16.84
C LYS A 562 -29.42 7.26 -15.71
N ALA A 563 -29.42 6.02 -15.22
CA ALA A 563 -28.45 5.49 -14.26
C ALA A 563 -27.92 4.14 -14.74
N LYS A 564 -26.73 3.75 -14.27
CA LYS A 564 -26.26 2.36 -14.36
C LYS A 564 -26.52 1.68 -13.03
N ALA A 565 -27.09 0.48 -13.04
CA ALA A 565 -27.13 -0.36 -11.84
C ALA A 565 -25.69 -0.58 -11.36
N ALA A 566 -25.49 -0.52 -10.04
CA ALA A 566 -24.24 -0.96 -9.47
C ALA A 566 -24.08 -2.47 -9.74
N GLY A 567 -23.06 -2.84 -10.52
CA GLY A 567 -22.51 -4.18 -10.41
C GLY A 567 -21.95 -4.36 -8.99
N SER A 568 -22.19 -5.52 -8.38
CA SER A 568 -21.91 -5.79 -6.96
C SER A 568 -20.48 -5.39 -6.56
N GLY A 569 -20.35 -4.39 -5.68
CA GLY A 569 -19.16 -4.01 -4.86
C GLY A 569 -17.84 -3.64 -5.55
N PHE A 570 -17.49 -4.35 -6.62
CA PHE A 570 -16.13 -4.51 -7.15
C PHE A 570 -15.80 -3.64 -8.36
N GLY A 571 -16.81 -3.01 -8.97
CA GLY A 571 -16.68 -2.12 -10.12
C GLY A 571 -16.11 -0.75 -9.77
N GLY A 572 -14.99 -0.70 -9.05
CA GLY A 572 -14.18 0.51 -8.94
C GLY A 572 -13.48 0.77 -10.28
N LYS A 573 -13.52 2.02 -10.79
CA LYS A 573 -12.92 2.45 -12.07
C LYS A 573 -11.43 2.12 -12.26
N GLY A 574 -10.76 1.66 -11.21
CA GLY A 574 -9.40 1.11 -11.28
C GLY A 574 -9.33 -0.30 -11.87
N LEU A 575 -10.26 -1.22 -11.57
CA LEU A 575 -10.06 -2.64 -11.89
C LEU A 575 -10.16 -2.91 -13.41
N ASP A 576 -11.26 -2.50 -14.05
CA ASP A 576 -11.43 -2.63 -15.51
C ASP A 576 -10.30 -1.91 -16.27
N ARG A 577 -9.77 -0.82 -15.71
CA ARG A 577 -8.67 -0.06 -16.30
C ARG A 577 -7.31 -0.72 -16.07
N LEU A 578 -7.09 -1.37 -14.92
CA LEU A 578 -5.87 -2.12 -14.60
C LEU A 578 -5.79 -3.44 -15.37
N ASP A 579 -6.91 -4.12 -15.58
CA ASP A 579 -6.98 -5.26 -16.50
C ASP A 579 -6.75 -4.80 -17.94
N GLN A 580 -7.35 -3.69 -18.39
CA GLN A 580 -7.04 -3.12 -19.71
C GLN A 580 -5.58 -2.66 -19.86
N GLU A 581 -4.98 -2.03 -18.85
CA GLU A 581 -3.58 -1.60 -18.87
C GLU A 581 -2.60 -2.78 -18.75
N ARG A 582 -2.92 -3.84 -17.98
CA ARG A 582 -2.14 -5.08 -17.92
C ARG A 582 -2.24 -5.84 -19.24
N ASP A 583 -3.44 -6.06 -19.76
CA ASP A 583 -3.63 -6.79 -21.01
C ASP A 583 -3.07 -6.01 -22.20
N ALA A 584 -3.14 -4.67 -22.21
CA ALA A 584 -2.44 -3.84 -23.19
C ALA A 584 -0.91 -3.94 -23.05
N ARG A 585 -0.39 -4.05 -21.82
CA ARG A 585 1.03 -4.23 -21.55
C ARG A 585 1.54 -5.62 -21.92
N GLU A 586 0.84 -6.70 -21.57
CA GLU A 586 1.17 -8.06 -22.01
C GLU A 586 1.08 -8.18 -23.54
N LYS A 587 0.11 -7.51 -24.17
CA LYS A 587 -0.02 -7.45 -25.63
C LYS A 587 1.08 -6.61 -26.28
N ALA A 588 1.58 -5.58 -25.61
CA ALA A 588 2.77 -4.82 -26.04
C ALA A 588 4.07 -5.62 -25.83
N GLU A 589 4.23 -6.33 -24.71
CA GLU A 589 5.38 -7.19 -24.41
C GLU A 589 5.44 -8.39 -25.37
N ARG A 590 4.30 -9.04 -25.68
CA ARG A 590 4.21 -10.06 -26.76
C ARG A 590 4.54 -9.48 -28.14
N LYS A 591 4.13 -8.24 -28.42
CA LYS A 591 4.43 -7.57 -29.70
C LYS A 591 5.88 -7.07 -29.80
N ALA A 592 6.56 -6.89 -28.65
CA ALA A 592 7.98 -6.53 -28.58
C ALA A 592 8.92 -7.75 -28.64
N TYR A 593 8.44 -8.95 -28.26
CA TYR A 593 9.23 -10.19 -28.24
C TYR A 593 8.92 -11.20 -29.37
N GLY A 594 7.95 -10.90 -30.23
CA GLY A 594 7.84 -11.44 -31.60
C GLY A 594 7.79 -12.96 -31.77
N GLU A 595 6.58 -13.53 -31.88
CA GLU A 595 6.39 -14.74 -32.69
C GLU A 595 6.21 -14.34 -34.17
N THR A 596 6.82 -15.13 -35.06
CA THR A 596 6.90 -14.89 -36.50
C THR A 596 5.66 -15.34 -37.26
N GLU A 597 5.10 -14.45 -38.08
CA GLU A 597 4.45 -14.86 -39.35
C GLU A 597 5.30 -14.32 -40.50
N GLU A 598 5.80 -15.21 -41.35
CA GLU A 598 6.53 -14.85 -42.57
C GLU A 598 5.54 -14.57 -43.72
N GLU A 599 5.69 -13.45 -44.42
CA GLU A 599 5.82 -13.49 -45.88
C GLU A 599 6.46 -12.22 -46.48
N LYS A 600 7.65 -12.41 -47.05
CA LYS A 600 8.16 -11.87 -48.34
C LYS A 600 8.21 -10.35 -48.64
N THR A 601 9.45 -9.84 -48.64
CA THR A 601 10.11 -8.97 -49.68
C THR A 601 9.52 -7.58 -49.99
N GLU A 602 10.29 -6.54 -50.36
CA GLU A 602 11.52 -6.53 -51.17
C GLU A 602 12.37 -5.22 -51.05
N ALA A 603 13.67 -5.32 -51.38
CA ALA A 603 14.57 -4.32 -51.99
C ALA A 603 15.18 -3.09 -51.24
N ALA A 604 16.49 -2.91 -51.52
CA ALA A 604 17.37 -1.72 -51.43
C ALA A 604 17.85 -1.28 -50.02
N ALA A 605 19.11 -1.46 -49.58
CA ALA A 605 20.45 -1.29 -50.19
C ALA A 605 20.80 0.16 -50.60
N ALA A 606 22.01 0.70 -50.41
CA ALA A 606 23.15 0.38 -49.53
C ALA A 606 24.15 1.56 -49.59
N ALA A 607 24.85 1.91 -48.50
CA ALA A 607 26.11 2.69 -48.56
C ALA A 607 26.90 2.58 -47.24
N THR A 608 28.12 2.06 -47.34
CA THR A 608 29.12 1.89 -46.28
C THR A 608 29.98 3.14 -46.06
N THR A 609 30.48 3.36 -44.84
CA THR A 609 31.95 3.45 -44.58
C THR A 609 32.34 3.46 -43.09
N GLU A 610 33.23 2.53 -42.75
CA GLU A 610 34.42 2.63 -41.87
C GLU A 610 34.40 3.31 -40.48
N THR A 611 34.84 2.52 -39.51
CA THR A 611 35.34 2.91 -38.19
C THR A 611 36.61 3.77 -38.22
N LYS A 612 36.63 4.87 -37.48
CA LYS A 612 37.83 5.43 -36.81
C LYS A 612 37.47 5.93 -35.41
N ALA A 613 38.35 5.69 -34.45
CA ALA A 613 38.26 6.25 -33.11
C ALA A 613 38.66 7.74 -33.08
N PRO A 614 38.03 8.51 -32.20
CA PRO A 614 38.74 9.38 -31.24
C PRO A 614 38.33 8.98 -29.81
N GLN A 615 39.23 8.97 -28.80
CA GLN A 615 40.08 10.05 -28.30
C GLN A 615 39.29 11.11 -27.53
N ASP A 616 39.80 11.48 -26.35
CA ASP A 616 39.12 12.24 -25.29
C ASP A 616 38.38 13.49 -25.80
N ASP A 617 37.08 13.60 -25.48
CA ASP A 617 36.47 14.91 -25.26
C ASP A 617 35.28 14.83 -24.29
N MET A 618 35.11 15.88 -23.48
CA MET A 618 34.15 15.95 -22.38
C MET A 618 33.03 16.95 -22.70
N THR A 619 31.76 16.54 -22.68
CA THR A 619 30.52 17.31 -22.34
C THR A 619 29.24 16.56 -22.79
N PHE A 620 28.03 16.72 -22.24
CA PHE A 620 27.50 17.70 -21.25
C PHE A 620 26.34 17.11 -20.42
N GLY A 621 26.19 17.53 -19.14
CA GLY A 621 24.91 17.49 -18.38
C GLY A 621 24.91 16.68 -17.08
N ASN A 622 25.55 17.04 -15.95
CA ASN A 622 25.91 18.31 -15.29
C ASN A 622 24.81 19.02 -14.45
N ILE A 623 24.62 18.57 -13.20
CA ILE A 623 24.62 19.47 -12.02
C ILE A 623 25.40 18.82 -10.87
N LYS A 624 26.69 19.16 -10.70
CA LYS A 624 27.39 18.94 -9.44
C LYS A 624 26.95 20.01 -8.43
N VAL A 625 26.55 19.57 -7.22
CA VAL A 625 26.31 20.49 -6.09
C VAL A 625 27.67 20.77 -5.44
N GLU A 626 28.37 21.75 -5.97
CA GLU A 626 29.62 22.28 -5.42
C GLU A 626 29.32 23.35 -4.37
N VAL A 627 29.97 23.27 -3.20
CA VAL A 627 30.00 24.38 -2.25
C VAL A 627 30.94 25.44 -2.81
N LYS A 628 30.47 26.68 -2.87
CA LYS A 628 31.20 27.79 -3.50
C LYS A 628 31.51 28.86 -2.46
N ARG A 629 32.79 29.24 -2.42
CA ARG A 629 33.30 30.33 -1.59
C ARG A 629 33.09 31.68 -2.30
N GLY A 630 32.62 32.66 -1.55
CA GLY A 630 32.20 33.98 -2.03
C GLY A 630 30.68 34.19 -1.86
N PRO A 631 30.23 35.45 -1.92
CA PRO A 631 28.83 35.80 -1.73
C PRO A 631 27.95 35.01 -2.70
N ALA A 632 26.80 34.53 -2.21
CA ALA A 632 25.85 33.80 -3.03
C ALA A 632 25.50 34.57 -4.31
N PRO A 633 25.36 33.90 -5.47
CA PRO A 633 25.01 34.56 -6.71
C PRO A 633 23.66 35.25 -6.49
N ASP A 634 23.73 36.58 -6.48
CA ASP A 634 22.63 37.43 -6.12
C ASP A 634 21.51 37.26 -7.16
N SER A 635 20.57 36.36 -6.85
CA SER A 635 19.45 35.99 -7.72
C SER A 635 18.50 37.16 -8.01
N SER A 636 18.75 38.32 -7.39
CA SER A 636 18.17 39.62 -7.74
C SER A 636 18.72 40.25 -9.03
N LYS A 637 19.77 39.68 -9.66
CA LYS A 637 20.22 40.06 -11.01
C LYS A 637 19.45 39.40 -12.16
N GLY A 638 18.53 38.49 -11.87
CA GLY A 638 17.37 38.25 -12.74
C GLY A 638 16.37 39.38 -12.56
N LEU A 639 15.80 39.93 -13.65
CA LEU A 639 14.97 41.13 -13.58
C LEU A 639 13.83 41.01 -12.56
N LEU A 640 13.88 41.90 -11.55
CA LEU A 640 12.71 42.39 -10.82
C LEU A 640 11.90 41.33 -10.04
N GLY A 641 12.45 40.83 -8.93
CA GLY A 641 11.60 40.42 -7.80
C GLY A 641 10.65 41.57 -7.37
N VAL A 642 9.53 41.26 -6.72
CA VAL A 642 8.39 42.19 -6.50
C VAL A 642 8.80 43.55 -5.92
N ALA A 643 9.79 43.60 -5.02
CA ALA A 643 10.35 44.84 -4.49
C ALA A 643 11.19 45.63 -5.52
N GLY A 644 12.01 44.94 -6.32
CA GLY A 644 12.79 45.53 -7.41
C GLY A 644 11.91 46.08 -8.53
N ALA A 645 10.83 45.36 -8.89
CA ALA A 645 9.82 45.83 -9.86
C ALA A 645 9.26 47.20 -9.46
N ALA A 646 8.88 47.35 -8.19
CA ALA A 646 8.35 48.58 -7.64
C ALA A 646 9.38 49.72 -7.56
N ALA A 647 10.67 49.43 -7.38
CA ALA A 647 11.75 50.42 -7.37
C ALA A 647 12.09 50.91 -8.80
N ALA A 648 12.26 49.99 -9.75
CA ALA A 648 12.53 50.32 -11.15
C ALA A 648 11.38 51.11 -11.79
N ALA A 649 10.12 50.74 -11.52
CA ALA A 649 8.95 51.47 -11.98
C ALA A 649 8.90 52.91 -11.44
N ARG A 650 9.27 53.13 -10.16
CA ARG A 650 9.35 54.48 -9.57
C ARG A 650 10.45 55.33 -10.20
N ARG A 651 11.65 54.76 -10.40
CA ARG A 651 12.76 55.47 -11.08
C ARG A 651 12.39 55.87 -12.51
N LEU A 652 11.77 54.95 -13.27
CA LEU A 652 11.31 55.23 -14.64
C LEU A 652 10.19 56.29 -14.69
N ALA A 653 9.27 56.28 -13.70
CA ALA A 653 8.23 57.29 -13.56
C ALA A 653 8.83 58.68 -13.25
N GLN A 654 9.75 58.76 -12.28
CA GLN A 654 10.45 60.00 -11.92
C GLN A 654 11.30 60.56 -13.08
N GLN A 655 11.97 59.70 -13.85
CA GLN A 655 12.71 60.13 -15.05
C GLN A 655 11.77 60.73 -16.10
N LYS A 656 10.66 60.05 -16.42
CA LYS A 656 9.65 60.58 -17.35
C LYS A 656 8.99 61.87 -16.85
N GLU A 657 8.80 62.02 -15.54
CA GLU A 657 8.24 63.25 -14.94
C GLU A 657 9.25 64.41 -14.97
N GLU A 658 10.54 64.14 -14.73
CA GLU A 658 11.62 65.14 -14.90
C GLU A 658 11.75 65.58 -16.37
N GLU A 659 11.80 64.64 -17.32
CA GLU A 659 11.83 64.95 -18.76
C GLU A 659 10.63 65.79 -19.19
N LYS A 660 9.43 65.46 -18.69
CA LYS A 660 8.20 66.21 -18.97
C LYS A 660 8.25 67.63 -18.38
N LEU A 661 8.80 67.81 -17.17
CA LEU A 661 9.01 69.14 -16.58
C LEU A 661 10.06 69.94 -17.36
N GLN A 662 11.17 69.32 -17.78
CA GLN A 662 12.21 69.99 -18.58
C GLN A 662 11.70 70.39 -19.96
N ALA A 663 10.94 69.54 -20.65
CA ALA A 663 10.30 69.87 -21.92
C ALA A 663 9.31 71.03 -21.76
N SER A 664 8.52 71.02 -20.68
CA SER A 664 7.57 72.10 -20.36
C SER A 664 8.27 73.41 -20.02
N LEU A 665 9.40 73.36 -19.28
CA LEU A 665 10.24 74.52 -18.98
C LEU A 665 10.82 75.14 -20.26
N ARG A 666 11.37 74.30 -21.15
CA ARG A 666 11.94 74.72 -22.43
C ARG A 666 10.89 75.37 -23.34
N ALA A 667 9.71 74.76 -23.46
CA ALA A 667 8.59 75.35 -24.20
C ALA A 667 8.13 76.69 -23.60
N ALA A 668 8.10 76.83 -22.27
CA ALA A 668 7.77 78.09 -21.60
C ALA A 668 8.85 79.17 -21.79
N GLN A 669 10.13 78.80 -21.86
CA GLN A 669 11.24 79.70 -22.18
C GLN A 669 11.18 80.17 -23.63
N GLU A 670 11.01 79.27 -24.59
CA GLU A 670 10.86 79.60 -26.01
C GLU A 670 9.59 80.44 -26.29
N ALA A 671 8.53 80.28 -25.49
CA ALA A 671 7.35 81.14 -25.52
C ALA A 671 7.61 82.53 -24.92
N ALA A 672 8.40 82.63 -23.85
CA ALA A 672 8.83 83.91 -23.28
C ALA A 672 9.74 84.69 -24.25
N GLU A 673 10.63 84.02 -24.98
CA GLU A 673 11.53 84.62 -25.97
C GLU A 673 10.81 85.09 -27.24
N ARG A 674 9.77 84.38 -27.70
CA ARG A 674 8.90 84.85 -28.80
C ARG A 674 7.99 86.01 -28.39
N ALA A 675 7.68 86.19 -27.11
CA ALA A 675 6.90 87.31 -26.63
C ALA A 675 7.77 88.58 -26.54
N GLY A 676 7.44 89.60 -27.32
CA GLY A 676 8.14 90.88 -27.31
C GLY A 676 8.25 91.46 -25.89
N LYS A 677 9.45 91.99 -25.57
CA LYS A 677 9.77 92.58 -24.27
C LYS A 677 8.74 93.65 -23.89
N ASP A 678 8.36 93.65 -22.60
CA ASP A 678 7.33 94.50 -21.98
C ASP A 678 5.85 94.26 -22.36
N THR A 679 5.52 93.10 -22.95
CA THR A 679 4.11 92.65 -23.00
C THR A 679 3.64 91.98 -21.69
N PRO A 680 2.34 92.03 -21.33
CA PRO A 680 1.79 91.30 -20.18
C PRO A 680 2.02 89.78 -20.29
N ALA A 681 1.93 89.24 -21.51
CA ALA A 681 2.20 87.84 -21.82
C ALA A 681 3.65 87.44 -21.49
N HIS A 682 4.64 88.30 -21.76
CA HIS A 682 6.04 88.05 -21.41
C HIS A 682 6.25 87.96 -19.89
N LYS A 683 5.60 88.85 -19.10
CA LYS A 683 5.65 88.78 -17.62
C LYS A 683 4.96 87.53 -17.07
N GLN A 684 3.86 87.09 -17.69
CA GLN A 684 3.17 85.85 -17.33
C GLN A 684 4.01 84.60 -17.68
N ALA A 685 4.66 84.59 -18.85
CA ALA A 685 5.57 83.50 -19.25
C ALA A 685 6.78 83.39 -18.31
N LEU A 686 7.42 84.50 -17.94
CA LEU A 686 8.51 84.54 -16.95
C LEU A 686 8.07 83.99 -15.58
N SER A 687 6.86 84.30 -15.13
CA SER A 687 6.28 83.75 -13.89
C SER A 687 6.10 82.22 -13.96
N VAL A 688 5.62 81.70 -15.10
CA VAL A 688 5.50 80.26 -15.35
C VAL A 688 6.87 79.57 -15.38
N VAL A 689 7.87 80.17 -16.04
CA VAL A 689 9.27 79.66 -16.05
C VAL A 689 9.87 79.63 -14.64
N ALA A 690 9.64 80.67 -13.81
CA ALA A 690 10.10 80.68 -12.42
C ALA A 690 9.45 79.57 -11.58
N LYS A 691 8.14 79.35 -11.75
CA LYS A 691 7.38 78.31 -11.04
C LYS A 691 7.82 76.90 -11.44
N LEU A 692 8.02 76.63 -12.73
CA LEU A 692 8.52 75.36 -13.24
C LEU A 692 9.96 75.09 -12.76
N ASN A 693 10.83 76.09 -12.74
CA ASN A 693 12.19 75.96 -12.18
C ASN A 693 12.17 75.62 -10.69
N ALA A 694 11.25 76.18 -9.90
CA ALA A 694 11.10 75.85 -8.49
C ALA A 694 10.63 74.39 -8.30
N GLN A 695 9.64 73.93 -9.09
CA GLN A 695 9.18 72.53 -9.04
C GLN A 695 10.26 71.54 -9.47
N LEU A 696 11.05 71.84 -10.52
CA LEU A 696 12.16 70.99 -10.96
C LEU A 696 13.22 70.83 -9.87
N ARG A 697 13.55 71.90 -9.14
CA ARG A 697 14.49 71.84 -7.99
C ARG A 697 13.94 70.99 -6.84
N ALA A 698 12.66 71.14 -6.50
CA ALA A 698 12.01 70.34 -5.47
C ALA A 698 11.99 68.84 -5.83
N HIS A 699 11.66 68.51 -7.08
CA HIS A 699 11.67 67.13 -7.59
C HIS A 699 13.05 66.48 -7.47
N LYS A 700 14.12 67.20 -7.87
CA LYS A 700 15.51 66.71 -7.75
C LYS A 700 15.93 66.44 -6.31
N LEU A 701 15.54 67.31 -5.38
CA LEU A 701 15.88 67.18 -3.96
C LEU A 701 15.20 65.95 -3.33
N VAL A 702 13.94 65.66 -3.71
CA VAL A 702 13.22 64.45 -3.28
C VAL A 702 13.85 63.18 -3.87
N ALA A 703 14.18 63.17 -5.17
CA ALA A 703 14.84 62.04 -5.81
C ALA A 703 16.21 61.75 -5.18
N GLN A 704 17.00 62.79 -4.88
CA GLN A 704 18.32 62.65 -4.26
C GLN A 704 18.26 62.11 -2.83
N SER A 705 17.25 62.54 -2.05
CA SER A 705 16.98 62.00 -0.70
C SER A 705 16.58 60.51 -0.74
N GLN A 706 15.76 60.10 -1.70
CA GLN A 706 15.35 58.70 -1.87
C GLN A 706 16.50 57.78 -2.28
N LEU A 707 17.35 58.22 -3.22
CA LEU A 707 18.56 57.50 -3.62
C LEU A 707 19.52 57.29 -2.44
N GLN A 708 19.72 58.31 -1.61
CA GLN A 708 20.58 58.22 -0.42
C GLN A 708 20.01 57.24 0.63
N HIS A 709 18.68 57.12 0.72
CA HIS A 709 18.03 56.12 1.57
C HIS A 709 18.16 54.69 1.03
N GLU A 710 18.16 54.49 -0.30
CA GLU A 710 18.45 53.18 -0.94
C GLU A 710 19.93 52.77 -0.79
N GLU A 711 20.88 53.71 -0.88
CA GLU A 711 22.32 53.45 -0.63
C GLU A 711 22.58 53.04 0.82
N LEU A 712 21.87 53.62 1.79
CA LEU A 712 21.99 53.25 3.21
C LEU A 712 21.44 51.85 3.50
N THR A 713 20.36 51.43 2.83
CA THR A 713 19.84 50.06 2.97
C THR A 713 20.70 49.01 2.26
N THR A 714 21.27 49.32 1.09
CA THR A 714 22.17 48.39 0.38
C THR A 714 23.51 48.22 1.10
N LYS A 715 24.09 49.31 1.64
CA LYS A 715 25.31 49.23 2.48
C LYS A 715 25.11 48.43 3.77
N ARG A 716 23.89 48.41 4.33
CA ARG A 716 23.59 47.62 5.55
C ARG A 716 23.50 46.12 5.27
N ASN A 717 22.99 45.72 4.10
CA ASN A 717 22.91 44.31 3.69
C ASN A 717 24.27 43.74 3.21
N ALA A 718 25.21 44.59 2.79
CA ALA A 718 26.54 44.16 2.35
C ALA A 718 27.48 43.71 3.48
N ILE A 719 27.07 43.87 4.75
CA ILE A 719 27.85 43.52 5.94
C ILE A 719 27.56 42.07 6.42
N ASP A 720 26.42 41.50 6.00
CA ASP A 720 25.97 40.13 6.34
C ASP A 720 26.18 39.12 5.18
N ALA A 721 27.10 39.41 4.25
CA ALA A 721 27.39 38.50 3.13
C ALA A 721 28.16 37.26 3.61
N THR A 722 27.49 36.11 3.67
CA THR A 722 28.09 34.86 4.14
C THR A 722 29.16 34.30 3.20
N GLU A 723 30.23 33.72 3.76
CA GLU A 723 31.42 33.33 2.99
C GLU A 723 31.23 32.11 2.06
N PHE A 724 30.30 31.19 2.36
CA PHE A 724 30.07 29.97 1.59
C PHE A 724 28.59 29.76 1.26
N HIS A 725 28.30 29.21 0.08
CA HIS A 725 26.94 28.87 -0.33
C HIS A 725 26.86 27.60 -1.19
N ALA A 726 25.67 27.00 -1.26
CA ALA A 726 25.34 25.91 -2.18
C ALA A 726 23.90 26.05 -2.71
N ILE A 727 23.67 25.56 -3.94
CA ILE A 727 22.35 25.58 -4.60
C ILE A 727 21.92 24.13 -4.90
N ILE A 728 20.72 23.76 -4.44
CA ILE A 728 20.13 22.43 -4.68
C ILE A 728 18.87 22.60 -5.54
N PRO A 729 18.85 22.13 -6.79
CA PRO A 729 17.63 22.13 -7.61
C PRO A 729 16.62 21.12 -7.05
N ILE A 730 15.38 21.58 -6.81
CA ILE A 730 14.31 20.71 -6.28
C ILE A 730 13.09 20.61 -7.21
N ASN A 731 13.05 21.38 -8.30
CA ASN A 731 11.90 21.46 -9.21
C ASN A 731 11.35 20.10 -9.68
N ASP A 732 12.25 19.22 -10.12
CA ASP A 732 11.88 18.00 -10.85
C ASP A 732 11.63 16.79 -9.92
N TYR A 733 11.76 16.98 -8.59
CA TYR A 733 11.41 15.96 -7.59
C TYR A 733 9.87 15.85 -7.39
N PRO A 734 9.36 14.69 -6.92
CA PRO A 734 7.94 14.50 -6.62
C PRO A 734 7.39 15.54 -5.63
N GLN A 735 6.12 15.92 -5.77
CA GLN A 735 5.49 17.00 -4.99
C GLN A 735 5.70 16.84 -3.46
N LYS A 736 5.58 15.60 -2.94
CA LYS A 736 5.81 15.28 -1.53
C LYS A 736 7.27 15.48 -1.10
N ALA A 737 8.23 15.17 -1.97
CA ALA A 737 9.64 15.36 -1.70
C ALA A 737 10.02 16.84 -1.67
N ARG A 738 9.51 17.64 -2.61
CA ARG A 738 9.67 19.11 -2.59
C ARG A 738 9.09 19.70 -1.31
N TRP A 739 7.84 19.34 -0.97
CA TRP A 739 7.19 19.82 0.24
C TRP A 739 7.93 19.44 1.52
N ARG A 740 8.51 18.22 1.60
CA ARG A 740 9.28 17.78 2.76
C ARG A 740 10.48 18.68 3.03
N VAL A 741 11.16 19.18 1.99
CA VAL A 741 12.34 20.06 2.16
C VAL A 741 12.04 21.56 2.08
N THR A 742 10.82 21.97 1.71
CA THR A 742 10.39 23.38 1.78
C THR A 742 9.44 23.68 2.95
N ASN A 743 9.00 22.67 3.70
CA ASN A 743 8.16 22.86 4.89
C ASN A 743 8.91 23.66 5.96
N LYS A 744 8.28 24.72 6.47
CA LYS A 744 8.77 25.58 7.56
C LYS A 744 9.32 24.80 8.77
N GLU A 745 8.68 23.71 9.19
CA GLU A 745 9.16 22.90 10.32
C GLU A 745 10.50 22.21 10.01
N THR A 746 10.61 21.61 8.83
CA THR A 746 11.86 20.97 8.38
C THR A 746 12.96 21.99 8.13
N MET A 747 12.61 23.18 7.63
CA MET A 747 13.55 24.29 7.43
C MET A 747 14.12 24.79 8.77
N VAL A 748 13.28 24.95 9.81
CA VAL A 748 13.75 25.29 11.17
C VAL A 748 14.65 24.17 11.72
N GLN A 749 14.26 22.90 11.59
CA GLN A 749 15.09 21.76 12.01
C GLN A 749 16.46 21.70 11.31
N LEU A 750 16.50 22.00 10.00
CA LEU A 750 17.74 22.06 9.24
C LEU A 750 18.65 23.20 9.72
N ILE A 751 18.08 24.39 9.96
CA ILE A 751 18.81 25.54 10.50
C ILE A 751 19.35 25.23 11.91
N ASP A 752 18.52 24.69 12.80
CA ASP A 752 18.89 24.35 14.18
C ASP A 752 19.96 23.25 14.24
N MET A 753 19.90 22.25 13.35
CA MET A 753 20.81 21.10 13.36
C MET A 753 22.15 21.34 12.64
N THR A 754 22.18 22.23 11.64
CA THR A 754 23.38 22.46 10.80
C THR A 754 23.98 23.85 10.97
N GLY A 755 23.25 24.80 11.55
CA GLY A 755 23.69 26.18 11.72
C GLY A 755 23.93 26.93 10.40
N ALA A 756 23.39 26.43 9.28
CA ALA A 756 23.39 27.10 7.97
C ALA A 756 22.00 27.70 7.69
N SER A 757 21.97 28.87 7.07
CA SER A 757 20.73 29.46 6.54
C SER A 757 20.27 28.66 5.33
N VAL A 758 19.00 28.26 5.30
CA VAL A 758 18.39 27.60 4.14
C VAL A 758 17.21 28.46 3.68
N THR A 759 17.16 28.80 2.40
CA THR A 759 16.08 29.61 1.81
C THR A 759 15.54 29.01 0.51
N ASN A 760 14.24 29.15 0.27
CA ASN A 760 13.59 28.72 -0.97
C ASN A 760 13.67 29.83 -2.03
N LYS A 761 14.00 29.49 -3.27
CA LYS A 761 14.20 30.42 -4.39
C LYS A 761 13.61 29.87 -5.69
N GLY A 762 13.19 30.76 -6.58
CA GLY A 762 12.59 30.40 -7.88
C GLY A 762 11.12 29.98 -7.80
N ILE A 763 10.56 29.54 -8.94
CA ILE A 763 9.17 29.10 -9.09
C ILE A 763 9.13 27.66 -9.63
N TYR A 764 8.08 26.92 -9.28
CA TYR A 764 7.87 25.58 -9.82
C TYR A 764 7.41 25.59 -11.29
N TYR A 765 8.10 24.83 -12.14
CA TYR A 765 7.76 24.55 -13.53
C TYR A 765 7.46 23.06 -13.71
N GLU A 766 6.47 22.71 -14.54
CA GLU A 766 6.15 21.31 -14.83
C GLU A 766 7.33 20.56 -15.48
N PRO A 767 7.46 19.23 -15.28
CA PRO A 767 8.55 18.45 -15.85
C PRO A 767 8.64 18.64 -17.37
N GLY A 768 9.87 18.84 -17.86
CA GLY A 768 10.13 19.10 -19.28
C GLY A 768 9.83 20.52 -19.77
N LYS A 769 9.34 21.45 -18.93
CA LYS A 769 9.24 22.87 -19.26
C LYS A 769 10.45 23.66 -18.77
N GLU A 770 10.97 24.53 -19.63
CA GLU A 770 12.00 25.50 -19.30
C GLU A 770 11.37 26.85 -18.89
N PRO A 771 12.01 27.63 -18.00
CA PRO A 771 11.56 28.98 -17.70
C PRO A 771 11.69 29.88 -18.94
N PRO A 772 10.77 30.85 -19.16
CA PRO A 772 10.94 31.86 -20.21
C PRO A 772 12.28 32.62 -20.07
N PRO A 773 12.84 33.20 -21.15
CA PRO A 773 14.12 33.92 -21.10
C PRO A 773 14.22 35.06 -20.08
N GLU A 774 13.08 35.65 -19.70
CA GLU A 774 12.97 36.70 -18.67
C GLU A 774 12.21 36.22 -17.41
N GLY A 775 11.96 34.91 -17.28
CA GLY A 775 11.22 34.30 -16.19
C GLY A 775 12.07 34.05 -14.94
N PRO A 776 11.44 33.91 -13.76
CA PRO A 776 12.15 33.50 -12.55
C PRO A 776 12.73 32.08 -12.70
N PRO A 777 13.86 31.76 -12.05
CA PRO A 777 14.52 30.46 -12.18
C PRO A 777 13.64 29.32 -11.65
N LYS A 778 13.93 28.09 -12.09
CA LYS A 778 13.30 26.87 -11.54
C LYS A 778 13.51 26.78 -10.02
N LEU A 779 12.56 26.15 -9.33
CA LEU A 779 12.54 25.98 -7.88
C LEU A 779 13.82 25.29 -7.36
N HIS A 780 14.54 25.98 -6.47
CA HIS A 780 15.78 25.51 -5.83
C HIS A 780 15.88 26.00 -4.39
N LEU A 781 16.67 25.29 -3.58
CA LEU A 781 17.08 25.74 -2.26
C LEU A 781 18.45 26.41 -2.37
N LEU A 782 18.62 27.54 -1.69
CA LEU A 782 19.89 28.22 -1.47
C LEU A 782 20.29 28.02 0.00
N ILE A 783 21.51 27.54 0.22
CA ILE A 783 22.11 27.29 1.53
C ILE A 783 23.28 28.25 1.70
N GLU A 784 23.37 28.93 2.83
CA GLU A 784 24.32 30.04 3.10
C GLU A 784 24.92 29.91 4.51
N SER A 785 26.25 30.02 4.64
CA SER A 785 26.96 30.00 5.94
C SER A 785 28.34 30.65 5.85
N ASN A 786 28.90 31.04 7.00
CA ASN A 786 30.31 31.47 7.10
C ASN A 786 31.30 30.30 7.20
N GLU A 787 30.80 29.08 7.39
CA GLU A 787 31.62 27.89 7.59
C GLU A 787 31.24 26.82 6.55
N GLU A 788 32.22 26.39 5.74
CA GLU A 788 32.06 25.44 4.63
C GLU A 788 31.39 24.12 5.07
N TRP A 789 31.87 23.52 6.17
CA TRP A 789 31.37 22.24 6.70
C TRP A 789 29.88 22.28 7.07
N ARG A 790 29.34 23.44 7.46
CA ARG A 790 27.90 23.60 7.75
C ARG A 790 27.06 23.55 6.47
N VAL A 791 27.57 24.15 5.39
CA VAL A 791 26.93 24.07 4.06
C VAL A 791 26.95 22.61 3.59
N GLU A 792 28.08 21.91 3.73
CA GLU A 792 28.19 20.48 3.39
C GLU A 792 27.22 19.60 4.18
N GLN A 793 27.13 19.81 5.51
CA GLN A 793 26.21 19.06 6.38
C GLN A 793 24.74 19.33 6.01
N ALA A 794 24.37 20.58 5.73
CA ALA A 794 23.03 20.94 5.25
C ALA A 794 22.72 20.31 3.88
N VAL A 795 23.68 20.32 2.94
CA VAL A 795 23.55 19.64 1.64
C VAL A 795 23.35 18.13 1.83
N ARG A 796 24.11 17.49 2.73
CA ARG A 796 24.00 16.05 3.02
C ARG A 796 22.62 15.69 3.58
N GLU A 797 22.12 16.45 4.56
CA GLU A 797 20.81 16.17 5.16
C GLU A 797 19.65 16.45 4.19
N ILE A 798 19.70 17.54 3.42
CA ILE A 798 18.67 17.85 2.42
C ILE A 798 18.63 16.77 1.34
N LYS A 799 19.79 16.25 0.89
CA LYS A 799 19.85 15.09 -0.01
C LYS A 799 19.20 13.85 0.63
N ARG A 800 19.49 13.54 1.91
CA ARG A 800 18.89 12.41 2.64
C ARG A 800 17.35 12.52 2.66
N LEU A 801 16.82 13.70 3.02
CA LEU A 801 15.39 13.98 3.08
C LEU A 801 14.72 13.90 1.69
N LEU A 802 15.38 14.35 0.62
CA LEU A 802 14.88 14.22 -0.76
C LEU A 802 14.78 12.75 -1.19
N VAL A 803 15.79 11.92 -0.90
CA VAL A 803 15.79 10.48 -1.22
C VAL A 803 14.69 9.75 -0.44
N GLU A 804 14.58 9.99 0.86
CA GLU A 804 13.57 9.37 1.72
C GLU A 804 12.15 9.75 1.25
N ALA A 805 11.88 11.04 1.05
CA ALA A 805 10.56 11.51 0.65
C ALA A 805 10.18 11.10 -0.79
N SER A 806 11.16 11.00 -1.71
CA SER A 806 10.92 10.52 -3.09
C SER A 806 10.64 9.03 -3.12
N THR A 807 11.39 8.21 -2.36
CA THR A 807 11.11 6.77 -2.24
C THR A 807 9.77 6.50 -1.55
N ALA A 808 9.38 7.32 -0.56
CA ALA A 808 8.07 7.26 0.07
C ALA A 808 6.94 7.68 -0.89
N ALA A 809 7.15 8.68 -1.75
CA ALA A 809 6.20 9.12 -2.76
C ALA A 809 5.93 8.01 -3.79
N MET A 810 6.99 7.44 -4.39
CA MET A 810 6.88 6.32 -5.33
C MET A 810 6.22 5.09 -4.70
N GLN A 811 6.56 4.75 -3.45
CA GLN A 811 5.91 3.64 -2.74
C GLN A 811 4.43 3.92 -2.46
N ALA A 812 4.02 5.18 -2.27
CA ALA A 812 2.61 5.54 -2.12
C ALA A 812 1.85 5.42 -3.46
N GLU A 813 2.44 5.87 -4.57
CA GLU A 813 1.87 5.74 -5.91
C GLU A 813 1.74 4.27 -6.33
N MET A 814 2.77 3.44 -6.10
CA MET A 814 2.71 1.99 -6.31
C MET A 814 1.68 1.28 -5.41
N ARG A 815 1.40 1.81 -4.22
CA ARG A 815 0.38 1.26 -3.29
C ARG A 815 -1.05 1.73 -3.62
N ASN A 816 -1.23 2.88 -4.26
CA ASN A 816 -2.53 3.37 -4.70
C ASN A 816 -2.40 4.36 -5.89
N PRO A 817 -2.51 3.88 -7.15
CA PRO A 817 -2.39 4.71 -8.35
C PRO A 817 -3.52 5.74 -8.54
N THR A 818 -4.57 5.70 -7.71
CA THR A 818 -5.80 6.49 -7.88
C THR A 818 -5.96 7.65 -6.89
N ALA A 819 -4.99 7.87 -6.01
CA ALA A 819 -5.03 8.97 -5.06
C ALA A 819 -4.81 10.33 -5.79
N PRO A 820 -5.72 11.31 -5.66
CA PRO A 820 -5.53 12.62 -6.28
C PRO A 820 -4.34 13.36 -5.65
N SER A 821 -3.50 13.99 -6.48
CA SER A 821 -2.46 14.90 -6.01
C SER A 821 -3.09 16.13 -5.36
N GLY A 822 -2.81 16.33 -4.07
CA GLY A 822 -3.37 17.44 -3.30
C GLY A 822 -2.88 18.78 -3.84
N ARG A 823 -3.81 19.68 -4.21
CA ARG A 823 -3.46 21.04 -4.63
C ARG A 823 -3.15 21.92 -3.42
N TYR A 824 -1.89 22.29 -3.27
CA TYR A 824 -1.45 23.42 -2.45
C TYR A 824 -0.43 24.24 -3.23
N SER A 825 -0.60 25.57 -3.25
CA SER A 825 0.41 26.50 -3.75
C SER A 825 1.45 26.76 -2.67
N VAL A 826 2.73 26.62 -3.01
CA VAL A 826 3.80 27.25 -2.23
C VAL A 826 3.74 28.75 -2.55
N VAL A 827 3.56 29.57 -1.51
CA VAL A 827 3.65 31.04 -1.56
C VAL A 827 5.00 31.43 -0.96
#